data_AF-A0A9P7SX17-F1
#
_entry.id   AF-A0A9P7SX17-F1
#
_cell.length_a   1.000
_cell.length_b   1.000
_cell.length_c   1.000
_cell.angle_alpha   90.00
_cell.angle_beta   90.00
_cell.angle_gamma   90.00
#
_symmetry.space_group_name_H-M   'P 1'
#
loop_
_entity.id
_entity.type
_entity.pdbx_description
1 polymer ?
#
loop_
_entity_poly.entity_id
_entity_poly.type
_entity_poly.pdbx_seq_one_letter_code
_entity_poly.pdbx_strand_id
1 'polypeptide(L)'
;MDSLPSYREATEAADWVQLISPYCRFNDYHALCLVNRHFNLVFLPLLWKDLFKAVRLSGLDPGDDLKWWSNFAYTKLDHLSASSRALVRILDARQFAKNAYESWSDQQDSSLDKAFGRALALLPNVNAILLDGHRDLNLDFLTGRPGYRRVDNLRIVSVSECRHQIPRLFFTTRSLQNVVYLDISYMPGSLLPVVQPTALSSLRILKVRGRELHDDQCLELLRHFGRQLWSLDISENNVTDKVIQPIKDWCIPQANRFFDERLVCRVAGTEPYGPFLFDDEEEEEEGEGEGEDEHEDEHEEEDEHEHEHEHEEEEEEEEETLNRLYSHYVKSPPRYTPQSTFTEEDYQLRSDGSIPIRQDDVEAAIALFTGSDGQVQGEEYQKSAGLTHLHVSHNALSAVGIQKLLNISNGCLEHLSCDSMPFLPRVGQHGNFWPPHASLHGILGAARCFTPEISGNLRVLRLHHSFVTNIPTLHVQGVSYKARCLQVETVIRERIETMFSHAYLPDMNTRLYSLTLTCLPRFSSGPLISKLIEFLKLLSAQERAIQDIARTVSTRRGPKLWNGLRHLRLEFDSNDGLDDDDLSTSFSLGAEDSEDELFTFFHNERSKTKREAVSVSASQSCSSADVVLASKGSDGKSESRTTNGPCSLYLEKSNFVTHDGHWVGNAFSFDVWAGPTNEDAPEILRDYRRLVIDHGIRDGVGPATRAQIRAGVPQGTHVYQLAWSAAVMPAAALGMPRRDELAGMHDVLDALKAYRLQSRAKYEQIRQLSKAQGAGDVLLGEPHFFWTGVLEVST
;
A
#
# COMPACT_ATOMS: atom_id res chain seq x y z
N MET A 1 -17.74 -37.27 17.38
CA MET A 1 -17.03 -37.56 16.13
C MET A 1 -18.09 -37.64 15.06
N ASP A 2 -18.23 -36.60 14.23
CA ASP A 2 -19.15 -36.64 13.10
C ASP A 2 -18.54 -37.53 12.01
N SER A 3 -19.28 -38.55 11.58
CA SER A 3 -18.86 -39.45 10.51
C SER A 3 -18.74 -38.69 9.20
N LEU A 4 -17.58 -38.81 8.53
CA LEU A 4 -17.38 -38.28 7.19
C LEU A 4 -18.45 -38.84 6.23
N PRO A 5 -18.97 -38.04 5.28
CA PRO A 5 -20.01 -38.48 4.36
C PRO A 5 -19.52 -39.62 3.48
N SER A 6 -20.41 -40.55 3.16
CA SER A 6 -20.16 -41.60 2.19
C SER A 6 -19.90 -41.02 0.80
N TYR A 7 -19.18 -41.75 -0.07
CA TYR A 7 -18.95 -41.33 -1.46
C TYR A 7 -20.25 -41.02 -2.22
N ARG A 8 -21.34 -41.72 -1.86
CA ARG A 8 -22.68 -41.50 -2.40
C ARG A 8 -23.30 -40.19 -1.89
N GLU A 9 -23.20 -39.91 -0.59
CA GLU A 9 -23.63 -38.62 -0.03
C GLU A 9 -22.79 -37.45 -0.59
N ALA A 10 -21.50 -37.66 -0.82
CA ALA A 10 -20.63 -36.65 -1.43
C ALA A 10 -20.93 -36.39 -2.92
N THR A 11 -21.52 -37.35 -3.63
CA THR A 11 -21.86 -37.24 -5.07
C THR A 11 -23.34 -36.92 -5.33
N GLU A 12 -24.25 -37.25 -4.41
CA GLU A 12 -25.68 -36.91 -4.48
C GLU A 12 -26.01 -35.56 -3.81
N ALA A 13 -25.18 -35.03 -2.90
CA ALA A 13 -25.46 -33.78 -2.17
C ALA A 13 -25.12 -32.49 -2.93
N ALA A 14 -24.21 -32.53 -3.91
CA ALA A 14 -23.87 -31.34 -4.69
C ALA A 14 -24.86 -31.20 -5.85
N ASP A 15 -25.77 -30.23 -5.78
CA ASP A 15 -26.64 -29.85 -6.89
C ASP A 15 -25.79 -29.44 -8.09
N TRP A 16 -25.61 -30.36 -9.04
CA TRP A 16 -24.75 -30.15 -10.20
C TRP A 16 -25.18 -28.92 -11.01
N VAL A 17 -26.46 -28.53 -10.97
CA VAL A 17 -26.95 -27.32 -11.66
C VAL A 17 -26.39 -26.07 -11.00
N GLN A 18 -26.33 -26.02 -9.67
CA GLN A 18 -25.66 -24.94 -8.95
C GLN A 18 -24.16 -24.91 -9.26
N LEU A 19 -23.52 -26.08 -9.35
CA LEU A 19 -22.09 -26.19 -9.68
C LEU A 19 -21.77 -25.67 -11.09
N ILE A 20 -22.61 -25.98 -12.09
CA ILE A 20 -22.38 -25.54 -13.47
C ILE A 20 -22.86 -24.10 -13.73
N SER A 21 -23.77 -23.57 -12.92
CA SER A 21 -24.42 -22.29 -13.16
C SER A 21 -23.48 -21.10 -13.39
N PRO A 22 -22.32 -20.97 -12.70
CA PRO A 22 -21.37 -19.87 -12.94
C PRO A 22 -20.68 -19.95 -14.31
N TYR A 23 -20.66 -21.13 -14.93
CA TYR A 23 -20.02 -21.37 -16.23
C TYR A 23 -20.99 -21.22 -17.41
N CYS A 24 -22.29 -21.13 -17.15
CA CYS A 24 -23.29 -20.87 -18.18
C CYS A 24 -23.21 -19.42 -18.65
N ARG A 25 -23.39 -19.20 -19.96
CA ARG A 25 -23.44 -17.84 -20.53
C ARG A 25 -24.71 -17.15 -20.07
N PHE A 26 -24.62 -15.85 -19.74
CA PHE A 26 -25.76 -15.08 -19.29
C PHE A 26 -26.94 -15.10 -20.27
N ASN A 27 -26.66 -15.07 -21.59
CA ASN A 27 -27.69 -15.13 -22.63
C ASN A 27 -28.58 -16.38 -22.55
N ASP A 28 -28.07 -17.47 -21.98
CA ASP A 28 -28.80 -18.72 -21.83
C ASP A 28 -29.69 -18.73 -20.58
N TYR A 29 -29.50 -17.81 -19.63
CA TYR A 29 -30.19 -17.83 -18.33
C TYR A 29 -31.70 -17.77 -18.47
N HIS A 30 -32.23 -16.97 -19.41
CA HIS A 30 -33.66 -16.91 -19.66
C HIS A 30 -34.22 -18.25 -20.15
N ALA A 31 -33.55 -18.90 -21.10
CA ALA A 31 -33.96 -20.21 -21.59
C ALA A 31 -33.85 -21.28 -20.51
N LEU A 32 -32.77 -21.24 -19.72
CA LEU A 32 -32.52 -22.14 -18.59
C LEU A 32 -33.61 -22.01 -17.53
N CYS A 33 -34.06 -20.79 -17.22
CA CYS A 33 -35.18 -20.57 -16.29
C CYS A 33 -36.49 -21.23 -16.73
N LEU A 34 -36.66 -21.55 -18.02
CA LEU A 34 -37.87 -22.15 -18.57
C LEU A 34 -37.79 -23.69 -18.70
N VAL A 35 -36.63 -24.29 -18.44
CA VAL A 35 -36.42 -25.74 -18.61
C VAL A 35 -37.29 -26.54 -17.64
N ASN A 36 -37.18 -26.27 -16.34
CA ASN A 36 -38.00 -26.88 -15.29
C ASN A 36 -37.93 -26.02 -14.01
N ARG A 37 -38.68 -26.43 -12.98
CA ARG A 37 -38.71 -25.71 -11.69
C ARG A 37 -37.34 -25.64 -11.00
N HIS A 38 -36.53 -26.69 -11.12
CA HIS A 38 -35.20 -26.74 -10.50
C HIS A 38 -34.25 -25.72 -11.14
N PHE A 39 -34.15 -25.71 -12.47
CA PHE A 39 -33.37 -24.71 -13.20
C PHE A 39 -33.89 -23.29 -12.96
N ASN A 40 -35.22 -23.11 -12.91
CA ASN A 40 -35.81 -21.83 -12.55
C ASN A 40 -35.32 -21.35 -11.18
N LEU A 41 -35.30 -22.22 -10.17
CA LEU A 41 -34.83 -21.87 -8.82
C LEU A 41 -33.34 -21.49 -8.78
N VAL A 42 -32.50 -22.07 -9.65
CA VAL A 42 -31.06 -21.77 -9.69
C VAL A 42 -30.75 -20.52 -10.51
N PHE A 43 -31.31 -20.41 -11.72
CA PHE A 43 -30.95 -19.35 -12.67
C PHE A 43 -31.75 -18.06 -12.51
N LEU A 44 -32.97 -18.11 -11.99
CA LEU A 44 -33.78 -16.90 -11.80
C LEU A 44 -33.15 -15.94 -10.77
N PRO A 45 -32.60 -16.39 -9.62
CA PRO A 45 -31.83 -15.52 -8.74
C PRO A 45 -30.61 -14.91 -9.44
N LEU A 46 -29.86 -15.67 -10.24
CA LEU A 46 -28.69 -15.17 -10.96
C LEU A 46 -29.06 -14.09 -11.99
N LEU A 47 -30.22 -14.24 -12.64
CA LEU A 47 -30.75 -13.25 -13.59
C LEU A 47 -31.19 -11.95 -12.90
N TRP A 48 -31.76 -12.02 -11.70
CA TRP A 48 -32.32 -10.86 -10.99
C TRP A 48 -31.40 -10.27 -9.91
N LYS A 49 -30.28 -10.93 -9.58
CA LYS A 49 -29.38 -10.55 -8.47
C LYS A 49 -28.90 -9.11 -8.58
N ASP A 50 -28.39 -8.73 -9.75
CA ASP A 50 -27.92 -7.38 -10.09
C ASP A 50 -28.70 -6.86 -11.29
N LEU A 51 -29.61 -5.92 -11.03
CA LEU A 51 -30.59 -5.47 -12.01
C LEU A 51 -29.96 -4.74 -13.20
N PHE A 52 -28.98 -3.87 -12.94
CA PHE A 52 -28.38 -3.04 -13.99
C PHE A 52 -27.40 -3.87 -14.83
N LYS A 53 -26.64 -4.76 -14.20
CA LYS A 53 -25.81 -5.72 -14.94
C LYS A 53 -26.65 -6.64 -15.81
N ALA A 54 -27.77 -7.14 -15.29
CA ALA A 54 -28.66 -8.02 -16.05
C ALA A 54 -29.26 -7.34 -17.28
N VAL A 55 -29.70 -6.08 -17.15
CA VAL A 55 -30.27 -5.37 -18.30
C VAL A 55 -29.22 -5.00 -19.35
N ARG A 56 -28.00 -4.65 -18.93
CA ARG A 56 -26.85 -4.42 -19.83
C ARG A 56 -26.54 -5.67 -20.64
N LEU A 57 -26.41 -6.82 -19.97
CA LEU A 57 -26.15 -8.11 -20.62
C LEU A 57 -27.33 -8.57 -21.50
N SER A 58 -28.54 -8.08 -21.25
CA SER A 58 -29.72 -8.30 -22.09
C SER A 58 -29.79 -7.38 -23.32
N GLY A 59 -28.80 -6.50 -23.52
CA GLY A 59 -28.66 -5.67 -24.71
C GLY A 59 -29.34 -4.31 -24.67
N LEU A 60 -29.62 -3.74 -23.48
CA LEU A 60 -30.01 -2.33 -23.39
C LEU A 60 -28.87 -1.46 -23.95
N ASP A 61 -29.18 -0.35 -24.62
CA ASP A 61 -28.18 0.62 -25.09
C ASP A 61 -27.90 1.66 -24.00
N PRO A 62 -26.64 2.09 -23.73
CA PRO A 62 -26.34 3.06 -22.66
C PRO A 62 -27.11 4.38 -22.82
N GLY A 63 -27.43 4.79 -24.06
CA GLY A 63 -28.23 5.98 -24.33
C GLY A 63 -29.68 5.89 -23.86
N ASP A 64 -30.20 4.68 -23.64
CA ASP A 64 -31.57 4.44 -23.17
C ASP A 64 -31.69 4.24 -21.65
N ASP A 65 -30.58 4.35 -20.89
CA ASP A 65 -30.52 4.03 -19.46
C ASP A 65 -31.61 4.73 -18.64
N LEU A 66 -31.68 6.06 -18.71
CA LEU A 66 -32.63 6.85 -17.91
C LEU A 66 -34.07 6.53 -18.29
N LYS A 67 -34.36 6.41 -19.60
CA LYS A 67 -35.70 6.10 -20.11
C LYS A 67 -36.14 4.73 -19.66
N TRP A 68 -35.26 3.75 -19.76
CA TRP A 68 -35.53 2.39 -19.29
C TRP A 68 -35.74 2.37 -17.78
N TRP A 69 -34.87 3.02 -17.00
CA TRP A 69 -34.93 2.99 -15.54
C TRP A 69 -36.17 3.67 -15.00
N SER A 70 -36.52 4.85 -15.52
CA SER A 70 -37.75 5.55 -15.16
C SER A 70 -38.98 4.69 -15.47
N ASN A 71 -39.07 4.16 -16.70
CA ASN A 71 -40.17 3.27 -17.07
C ASN A 71 -40.23 2.03 -16.15
N PHE A 72 -39.08 1.41 -15.88
CA PHE A 72 -39.01 0.24 -15.03
C PHE A 72 -39.46 0.56 -13.59
N ALA A 73 -38.89 1.58 -12.95
CA ALA A 73 -39.17 1.94 -11.57
C ALA A 73 -40.62 2.42 -11.35
N TYR A 74 -41.17 3.20 -12.28
CA TYR A 74 -42.51 3.79 -12.12
C TYR A 74 -43.64 2.94 -12.68
N THR A 75 -43.41 2.13 -13.72
CA THR A 75 -44.48 1.38 -14.38
C THR A 75 -44.36 -0.13 -14.17
N LYS A 76 -43.15 -0.70 -14.27
CA LYS A 76 -43.00 -2.17 -14.31
C LYS A 76 -42.81 -2.78 -12.93
N LEU A 77 -42.10 -2.10 -12.03
CA LEU A 77 -41.64 -2.67 -10.77
C LEU A 77 -42.80 -3.10 -9.86
N ASP A 78 -43.89 -2.34 -9.80
CA ASP A 78 -45.08 -2.70 -9.02
C ASP A 78 -45.86 -3.89 -9.58
N HIS A 79 -45.72 -4.18 -10.88
CA HIS A 79 -46.35 -5.32 -11.53
C HIS A 79 -45.53 -6.61 -11.35
N LEU A 80 -44.30 -6.53 -10.86
CA LEU A 80 -43.49 -7.72 -10.58
C LEU A 80 -43.96 -8.42 -9.30
N SER A 81 -43.94 -9.76 -9.35
CA SER A 81 -44.26 -10.59 -8.19
C SER A 81 -43.36 -10.27 -7.00
N ALA A 82 -43.88 -10.40 -5.78
CA ALA A 82 -43.09 -10.18 -4.57
C ALA A 82 -41.86 -11.11 -4.52
N SER A 83 -42.00 -12.35 -5.01
CA SER A 83 -40.90 -13.31 -5.10
C SER A 83 -39.80 -12.83 -6.04
N SER A 84 -40.13 -12.30 -7.22
CA SER A 84 -39.15 -11.74 -8.16
C SER A 84 -38.44 -10.52 -7.59
N ARG A 85 -39.20 -9.60 -6.96
CA ARG A 85 -38.64 -8.41 -6.30
C ARG A 85 -37.70 -8.76 -5.15
N ALA A 86 -37.96 -9.87 -4.46
CA ALA A 86 -37.11 -10.38 -3.40
C ALA A 86 -35.78 -10.99 -3.89
N LEU A 87 -35.62 -11.25 -5.19
CA LEU A 87 -34.37 -11.77 -5.75
C LEU A 87 -33.31 -10.69 -5.98
N VAL A 88 -33.72 -9.43 -6.11
CA VAL A 88 -32.79 -8.32 -6.31
C VAL A 88 -32.00 -8.05 -5.03
N ARG A 89 -30.67 -8.13 -5.14
CA ARG A 89 -29.73 -7.93 -4.02
C ARG A 89 -28.84 -6.70 -4.23
N ILE A 90 -28.44 -6.46 -5.48
CA ILE A 90 -27.45 -5.45 -5.86
C ILE A 90 -28.11 -4.43 -6.79
N LEU A 91 -27.85 -3.15 -6.50
CA LEU A 91 -28.08 -2.04 -7.41
C LEU A 91 -26.73 -1.37 -7.69
N ASP A 92 -25.99 -1.87 -8.69
CA ASP A 92 -24.73 -1.28 -9.14
C ASP A 92 -24.98 -0.36 -10.35
N ALA A 93 -25.03 0.94 -10.09
CA ALA A 93 -25.24 1.95 -11.12
C ALA A 93 -23.94 2.65 -11.54
N ARG A 94 -22.75 2.15 -11.15
CA ARG A 94 -21.47 2.80 -11.47
C ARG A 94 -21.18 2.87 -12.97
N GLN A 95 -21.80 2.04 -13.78
CA GLN A 95 -21.69 2.07 -15.25
C GLN A 95 -23.05 2.32 -15.93
N PHE A 96 -23.99 2.95 -15.20
CA PHE A 96 -25.36 3.15 -15.64
C PHE A 96 -25.76 4.62 -15.48
N ALA A 97 -26.36 5.21 -16.52
CA ALA A 97 -26.95 6.56 -16.50
C ALA A 97 -25.99 7.72 -16.12
N LYS A 98 -24.68 7.61 -16.39
CA LYS A 98 -23.68 8.63 -16.03
C LYS A 98 -23.72 9.93 -16.86
N ASN A 99 -24.00 9.82 -18.16
CA ASN A 99 -23.77 10.91 -19.13
C ASN A 99 -25.04 11.58 -19.67
N ALA A 100 -26.24 11.18 -19.21
CA ALA A 100 -27.49 11.49 -19.90
C ALA A 100 -28.35 12.59 -19.22
N TYR A 101 -27.78 13.33 -18.26
CA TYR A 101 -28.57 14.17 -17.36
C TYR A 101 -28.89 15.59 -17.85
N GLU A 102 -28.08 16.17 -18.74
CA GLU A 102 -28.30 17.55 -19.22
C GLU A 102 -29.65 17.72 -19.94
N SER A 103 -30.19 16.65 -20.52
CA SER A 103 -31.45 16.66 -21.30
C SER A 103 -32.69 16.17 -20.52
N TRP A 104 -32.53 15.71 -19.28
CA TRP A 104 -33.62 15.10 -18.48
C TRP A 104 -34.24 16.03 -17.43
N SER A 105 -33.69 17.25 -17.26
CA SER A 105 -34.09 18.23 -16.25
C SER A 105 -35.45 18.91 -16.51
N ASP A 106 -36.03 18.76 -17.70
CA ASP A 106 -37.29 19.42 -18.08
C ASP A 106 -38.58 18.70 -17.60
N GLN A 107 -38.49 17.50 -17.04
CA GLN A 107 -39.66 16.78 -16.49
C GLN A 107 -39.61 16.70 -14.95
N GLN A 108 -40.23 17.68 -14.29
CA GLN A 108 -40.23 17.87 -12.81
C GLN A 108 -40.71 16.66 -11.96
N ASP A 109 -41.37 15.66 -12.55
CA ASP A 109 -42.00 14.56 -11.80
C ASP A 109 -41.20 13.24 -11.74
N SER A 110 -40.16 13.04 -12.56
CA SER A 110 -39.44 11.75 -12.67
C SER A 110 -37.92 11.85 -12.47
N SER A 111 -37.48 12.55 -11.42
CA SER A 111 -36.06 12.64 -11.08
C SER A 111 -35.47 11.27 -10.65
N LEU A 112 -34.18 11.06 -10.91
CA LEU A 112 -33.48 9.77 -10.68
C LEU A 112 -33.48 9.36 -9.20
N ASP A 113 -33.33 10.32 -8.30
CA ASP A 113 -33.44 10.13 -6.84
C ASP A 113 -34.81 9.58 -6.43
N LYS A 114 -35.90 10.11 -7.01
CA LYS A 114 -37.26 9.60 -6.77
C LYS A 114 -37.44 8.18 -7.33
N ALA A 115 -36.83 7.88 -8.48
CA ALA A 115 -36.88 6.55 -9.09
C ALA A 115 -36.15 5.51 -8.21
N PHE A 116 -34.95 5.84 -7.71
CA PHE A 116 -34.24 4.99 -6.74
C PHE A 116 -35.00 4.85 -5.43
N GLY A 117 -35.54 5.94 -4.88
CA GLY A 117 -36.36 5.90 -3.66
C GLY A 117 -37.58 4.99 -3.80
N ARG A 118 -38.27 5.06 -4.95
CA ARG A 118 -39.38 4.14 -5.27
C ARG A 118 -38.90 2.70 -5.40
N ALA A 119 -37.78 2.47 -6.09
CA ALA A 119 -37.25 1.12 -6.26
C ALA A 119 -36.90 0.47 -4.93
N LEU A 120 -36.19 1.18 -4.04
CA LEU A 120 -35.85 0.69 -2.72
C LEU A 120 -37.07 0.39 -1.84
N ALA A 121 -38.17 1.13 -2.00
CA ALA A 121 -39.42 0.83 -1.30
C ALA A 121 -40.08 -0.49 -1.75
N LEU A 122 -39.79 -0.93 -2.98
CA LEU A 122 -40.40 -2.11 -3.60
C LEU A 122 -39.50 -3.34 -3.61
N LEU A 123 -38.19 -3.16 -3.42
CA LEU A 123 -37.16 -4.20 -3.45
C LEU A 123 -36.67 -4.51 -2.01
N PRO A 124 -37.29 -5.46 -1.31
CA PRO A 124 -37.10 -5.64 0.14
C PRO A 124 -35.74 -6.22 0.54
N ASN A 125 -35.00 -6.79 -0.42
CA ASN A 125 -33.85 -7.65 -0.19
C ASN A 125 -32.52 -7.05 -0.71
N VAL A 126 -32.56 -5.81 -1.17
CA VAL A 126 -31.36 -5.06 -1.58
C VAL A 126 -30.46 -4.90 -0.36
N ASN A 127 -29.20 -5.32 -0.51
CA ASN A 127 -28.18 -5.21 0.51
C ASN A 127 -26.92 -4.50 0.02
N ALA A 128 -26.78 -4.24 -1.29
CA ALA A 128 -25.70 -3.47 -1.88
C ALA A 128 -26.23 -2.37 -2.81
N ILE A 129 -25.75 -1.14 -2.61
CA ILE A 129 -26.06 0.03 -3.43
C ILE A 129 -24.75 0.71 -3.81
N LEU A 130 -24.46 0.78 -5.11
CA LEU A 130 -23.27 1.44 -5.65
C LEU A 130 -23.70 2.52 -6.64
N LEU A 131 -23.39 3.78 -6.33
CA LEU A 131 -23.87 4.96 -7.06
C LEU A 131 -22.69 5.90 -7.42
N ASP A 132 -21.49 5.35 -7.55
CA ASP A 132 -20.27 6.16 -7.71
C ASP A 132 -20.32 7.01 -8.99
N GLY A 133 -19.89 8.26 -8.85
CA GLY A 133 -19.84 9.25 -9.93
C GLY A 133 -21.18 9.83 -10.35
N HIS A 134 -22.29 9.54 -9.64
CA HIS A 134 -23.60 10.13 -9.92
C HIS A 134 -23.70 11.56 -9.39
N ARG A 135 -23.23 12.51 -10.20
CA ARG A 135 -23.04 13.92 -9.82
C ARG A 135 -24.34 14.63 -9.36
N ASP A 136 -25.47 14.35 -10.02
CA ASP A 136 -26.75 15.05 -9.78
C ASP A 136 -27.71 14.28 -8.85
N LEU A 137 -27.24 13.21 -8.20
CA LEU A 137 -28.08 12.36 -7.36
C LEU A 137 -28.12 12.88 -5.92
N ASN A 138 -29.30 13.30 -5.46
CA ASN A 138 -29.53 13.60 -4.04
C ASN A 138 -29.78 12.31 -3.25
N LEU A 139 -28.94 12.03 -2.25
CA LEU A 139 -28.99 10.82 -1.41
C LEU A 139 -30.08 10.83 -0.32
N ASP A 140 -30.93 11.85 -0.24
CA ASP A 140 -32.02 11.94 0.74
C ASP A 140 -32.94 10.71 0.74
N PHE A 141 -33.11 10.04 -0.41
CA PHE A 141 -33.93 8.84 -0.50
C PHE A 141 -33.40 7.68 0.35
N LEU A 142 -32.09 7.62 0.63
CA LEU A 142 -31.48 6.62 1.52
C LEU A 142 -31.83 6.85 3.00
N THR A 143 -32.15 8.09 3.37
CA THR A 143 -32.53 8.46 4.76
C THR A 143 -34.01 8.19 5.06
N GLY A 144 -34.80 7.84 4.04
CA GLY A 144 -36.21 7.50 4.14
C GLY A 144 -37.10 8.72 4.36
N ARG A 145 -37.56 9.34 3.27
CA ARG A 145 -38.67 10.31 3.31
C ARG A 145 -39.94 9.64 3.89
N PRO A 146 -40.79 10.38 4.63
CA PRO A 146 -42.08 9.84 5.07
C PRO A 146 -42.93 9.42 3.86
N GLY A 147 -43.27 8.14 3.76
CA GLY A 147 -44.08 7.56 2.67
C GLY A 147 -43.46 6.36 1.94
N TYR A 148 -42.17 6.07 2.12
CA TYR A 148 -41.48 4.94 1.49
C TYR A 148 -41.11 3.85 2.52
N ARG A 149 -41.25 2.57 2.15
CA ARG A 149 -40.75 1.45 2.96
C ARG A 149 -39.21 1.52 3.03
N ARG A 150 -38.67 1.33 4.23
CA ARG A 150 -37.23 1.39 4.50
C ARG A 150 -36.57 0.06 4.16
N VAL A 151 -35.37 0.13 3.61
CA VAL A 151 -34.51 -1.04 3.40
C VAL A 151 -33.69 -1.24 4.67
N ASP A 152 -33.99 -2.27 5.47
CA ASP A 152 -33.33 -2.47 6.77
C ASP A 152 -32.05 -3.34 6.68
N ASN A 153 -31.71 -3.82 5.48
CA ASN A 153 -30.67 -4.85 5.25
C ASN A 153 -29.46 -4.35 4.43
N LEU A 154 -29.24 -3.04 4.33
CA LEU A 154 -28.07 -2.53 3.61
C LEU A 154 -26.78 -2.92 4.34
N ARG A 155 -25.86 -3.55 3.61
CA ARG A 155 -24.54 -4.00 4.05
C ARG A 155 -23.42 -3.27 3.33
N ILE A 156 -23.64 -2.89 2.07
CA ILE A 156 -22.65 -2.24 1.22
C ILE A 156 -23.27 -0.98 0.64
N VAL A 157 -22.61 0.16 0.88
CA VAL A 157 -22.98 1.44 0.29
C VAL A 157 -21.73 2.09 -0.26
N SER A 158 -21.74 2.37 -1.56
CA SER A 158 -20.72 3.15 -2.25
C SER A 158 -21.41 4.30 -2.97
N VAL A 159 -21.00 5.52 -2.65
CA VAL A 159 -21.53 6.76 -3.25
C VAL A 159 -20.38 7.72 -3.56
N SER A 160 -19.21 7.18 -3.91
CA SER A 160 -18.02 8.02 -4.14
C SER A 160 -18.24 8.98 -5.30
N GLU A 161 -17.57 10.14 -5.26
CA GLU A 161 -17.63 11.17 -6.32
C GLU A 161 -19.04 11.74 -6.63
N CYS A 162 -20.04 11.55 -5.77
CA CYS A 162 -21.32 12.26 -5.92
C CYS A 162 -21.17 13.71 -5.43
N ARG A 163 -21.78 14.69 -6.12
CA ARG A 163 -21.58 16.12 -5.81
C ARG A 163 -22.54 16.66 -4.76
N HIS A 164 -23.63 15.96 -4.46
CA HIS A 164 -24.54 16.38 -3.40
C HIS A 164 -23.95 16.06 -2.02
N GLN A 165 -24.10 17.00 -1.09
CA GLN A 165 -23.65 16.81 0.28
C GLN A 165 -24.35 15.61 0.93
N ILE A 166 -23.62 14.87 1.76
CA ILE A 166 -24.19 13.78 2.55
C ILE A 166 -25.31 14.33 3.45
N PRO A 167 -26.54 13.77 3.40
CA PRO A 167 -27.63 14.22 4.24
C PRO A 167 -27.29 14.10 5.73
N ARG A 168 -27.70 15.08 6.55
CA ARG A 168 -27.37 15.09 8.00
C ARG A 168 -27.82 13.84 8.75
N LEU A 169 -28.94 13.25 8.34
CA LEU A 169 -29.53 12.07 8.99
C LEU A 169 -28.94 10.76 8.48
N PHE A 170 -28.08 10.79 7.44
CA PHE A 170 -27.57 9.61 6.76
C PHE A 170 -27.01 8.58 7.76
N PHE A 171 -26.00 8.96 8.54
CA PHE A 171 -25.32 8.05 9.47
C PHE A 171 -26.18 7.57 10.65
N THR A 172 -27.25 8.31 10.99
CA THR A 172 -28.20 7.94 12.06
C THR A 172 -29.38 7.12 11.56
N THR A 173 -29.50 6.94 10.24
CA THR A 173 -30.65 6.24 9.67
C THR A 173 -30.56 4.75 9.99
N ARG A 174 -31.66 4.16 10.47
CA ARG A 174 -31.72 2.74 10.87
C ARG A 174 -31.27 1.78 9.76
N SER A 175 -31.59 2.10 8.50
CA SER A 175 -31.22 1.31 7.32
C SER A 175 -29.71 1.13 7.16
N LEU A 176 -28.91 2.09 7.63
CA LEU A 176 -27.46 2.10 7.46
C LEU A 176 -26.69 1.52 8.65
N GLN A 177 -27.35 1.22 9.77
CA GLN A 177 -26.65 0.73 10.98
C GLN A 177 -25.99 -0.65 10.79
N ASN A 178 -26.50 -1.38 9.80
CA ASN A 178 -26.06 -2.71 9.40
C ASN A 178 -24.95 -2.67 8.32
N VAL A 179 -24.56 -1.49 7.85
CA VAL A 179 -23.54 -1.32 6.80
C VAL A 179 -22.18 -1.77 7.33
N VAL A 180 -21.50 -2.59 6.53
CA VAL A 180 -20.18 -3.16 6.80
C VAL A 180 -19.13 -2.48 5.93
N TYR A 181 -19.49 -2.14 4.69
CA TYR A 181 -18.66 -1.41 3.73
C TYR A 181 -19.30 -0.06 3.41
N LEU A 182 -18.55 1.02 3.66
CA LEU A 182 -18.97 2.37 3.31
C LEU A 182 -17.87 3.09 2.54
N ASP A 183 -18.18 3.50 1.31
CA ASP A 183 -17.36 4.40 0.52
C ASP A 183 -18.10 5.71 0.25
N ILE A 184 -17.54 6.80 0.77
CA ILE A 184 -18.02 8.17 0.63
C ILE A 184 -16.88 9.09 0.16
N SER A 185 -15.91 8.52 -0.56
CA SER A 185 -14.74 9.24 -1.07
C SER A 185 -15.15 10.37 -2.02
N TYR A 186 -14.44 11.50 -1.97
CA TYR A 186 -14.66 12.71 -2.79
C TYR A 186 -16.07 13.33 -2.71
N MET A 187 -16.88 12.92 -1.74
CA MET A 187 -18.14 13.59 -1.43
C MET A 187 -17.87 14.96 -0.79
N PRO A 188 -18.80 15.93 -0.86
CA PRO A 188 -18.74 17.14 -0.03
C PRO A 188 -19.53 17.01 1.28
N GLY A 189 -19.29 17.91 2.24
CA GLY A 189 -20.00 17.99 3.53
C GLY A 189 -19.22 17.43 4.73
N SER A 190 -19.70 17.66 5.96
CA SER A 190 -18.97 17.29 7.19
C SER A 190 -19.12 15.80 7.55
N LEU A 191 -18.04 15.19 8.06
CA LEU A 191 -18.04 13.84 8.65
C LEU A 191 -18.39 13.81 10.14
N LEU A 192 -18.55 14.96 10.81
CA LEU A 192 -18.91 15.00 12.24
C LEU A 192 -20.15 14.16 12.59
N PRO A 193 -21.21 14.09 11.76
CA PRO A 193 -22.37 13.27 12.10
C PRO A 193 -22.10 11.76 12.09
N VAL A 194 -20.97 11.31 11.51
CA VAL A 194 -20.49 9.91 11.59
C VAL A 194 -20.09 9.56 13.02
N VAL A 195 -19.54 10.51 13.76
CA VAL A 195 -18.93 10.31 15.10
C VAL A 195 -19.99 10.23 16.21
N GLN A 196 -21.26 10.11 15.87
CA GLN A 196 -22.34 9.98 16.86
C GLN A 196 -22.33 8.60 17.52
N PRO A 197 -22.55 8.51 18.85
CA PRO A 197 -22.67 7.23 19.52
C PRO A 197 -23.70 6.33 18.82
N THR A 198 -23.36 5.06 18.61
CA THR A 198 -24.18 4.02 17.94
C THR A 198 -24.32 4.12 16.41
N ALA A 199 -23.77 5.13 15.76
CA ALA A 199 -23.78 5.20 14.30
C ALA A 199 -22.88 4.10 13.69
N LEU A 200 -23.41 3.38 12.71
CA LEU A 200 -22.67 2.41 11.90
C LEU A 200 -21.91 1.34 12.71
N SER A 201 -22.55 0.75 13.72
CA SER A 201 -21.94 -0.26 14.61
C SER A 201 -21.40 -1.51 13.90
N SER A 202 -21.93 -1.82 12.72
CA SER A 202 -21.47 -2.95 11.89
C SER A 202 -20.34 -2.60 10.93
N LEU A 203 -19.90 -1.35 10.87
CA LEU A 203 -18.90 -0.90 9.89
C LEU A 203 -17.56 -1.56 10.13
N ARG A 204 -16.90 -1.99 9.06
CA ARG A 204 -15.60 -2.67 9.09
C ARG A 204 -14.60 -2.09 8.08
N ILE A 205 -15.11 -1.57 6.97
CA ILE A 205 -14.35 -0.92 5.90
C ILE A 205 -14.91 0.48 5.72
N LEU A 206 -14.06 1.49 5.88
CA LEU A 206 -14.42 2.89 5.69
C LEU A 206 -13.48 3.53 4.68
N LYS A 207 -14.04 4.05 3.58
CA LYS A 207 -13.30 4.85 2.58
C LYS A 207 -13.79 6.28 2.59
N VAL A 208 -12.88 7.20 2.92
CA VAL A 208 -13.10 8.64 3.08
C VAL A 208 -11.98 9.42 2.37
N ARG A 209 -11.53 8.91 1.22
CA ARG A 209 -10.49 9.55 0.40
C ARG A 209 -10.96 10.91 -0.11
N GLY A 210 -10.09 11.90 -0.18
CA GLY A 210 -10.41 13.19 -0.81
C GLY A 210 -11.48 14.01 -0.10
N ARG A 211 -11.60 13.88 1.23
CA ARG A 211 -12.65 14.51 2.05
C ARG A 211 -12.19 15.77 2.79
N GLU A 212 -10.99 16.26 2.44
CA GLU A 212 -10.32 17.41 3.07
C GLU A 212 -10.15 17.26 4.59
N LEU A 213 -9.93 16.02 5.06
CA LEU A 213 -9.75 15.74 6.47
C LEU A 213 -8.44 16.33 7.00
N HIS A 214 -8.54 17.04 8.12
CA HIS A 214 -7.39 17.45 8.93
C HIS A 214 -7.18 16.51 10.12
N ASP A 215 -6.04 16.65 10.82
CA ASP A 215 -5.69 15.84 11.99
C ASP A 215 -6.86 15.75 12.99
N ASP A 216 -7.43 16.88 13.42
CA ASP A 216 -8.48 16.90 14.46
C ASP A 216 -9.71 16.04 14.08
N GLN A 217 -10.15 16.15 12.82
CA GLN A 217 -11.29 15.38 12.31
C GLN A 217 -10.93 13.89 12.14
N CYS A 218 -9.70 13.60 11.73
CA CYS A 218 -9.19 12.23 11.65
C CYS A 218 -9.14 11.59 13.05
N LEU A 219 -8.66 12.33 14.06
CA LEU A 219 -8.62 11.87 15.45
C LEU A 219 -10.00 11.53 16.00
N GLU A 220 -11.02 12.33 15.67
CA GLU A 220 -12.41 12.02 16.05
C GLU A 220 -12.90 10.72 15.42
N LEU A 221 -12.59 10.47 14.14
CA LEU A 221 -12.93 9.22 13.45
C LEU A 221 -12.21 8.02 14.08
N LEU A 222 -10.90 8.12 14.30
CA LEU A 222 -10.08 7.06 14.90
C LEU A 222 -10.56 6.74 16.32
N ARG A 223 -10.90 7.76 17.12
CA ARG A 223 -11.42 7.57 18.48
C ARG A 223 -12.79 6.90 18.48
N HIS A 224 -13.63 7.25 17.51
CA HIS A 224 -14.99 6.73 17.41
C HIS A 224 -15.00 5.26 17.01
N PHE A 225 -14.35 4.92 15.91
CA PHE A 225 -14.37 3.57 15.37
C PHE A 225 -13.33 2.67 16.02
N GLY A 226 -12.16 3.19 16.40
CA GLY A 226 -11.10 2.43 17.07
C GLY A 226 -10.81 1.10 16.37
N ARG A 227 -10.90 0.00 17.13
CA ARG A 227 -10.65 -1.37 16.66
C ARG A 227 -11.82 -2.00 15.88
N GLN A 228 -12.91 -1.26 15.70
CA GLN A 228 -14.05 -1.73 14.92
C GLN A 228 -13.70 -1.85 13.43
N LEU A 229 -12.82 -0.99 12.90
CA LEU A 229 -12.38 -1.08 11.51
C LEU A 229 -11.23 -2.06 11.36
N TRP A 230 -11.22 -2.78 10.24
CA TRP A 230 -10.04 -3.50 9.79
C TRP A 230 -9.42 -2.87 8.52
N SER A 231 -10.20 -2.15 7.72
CA SER A 231 -9.71 -1.31 6.61
C SER A 231 -10.14 0.15 6.78
N LEU A 232 -9.18 1.06 6.59
CA LEU A 232 -9.39 2.50 6.58
C LEU A 232 -8.63 3.13 5.41
N ASP A 233 -9.37 3.82 4.54
CA ASP A 233 -8.79 4.66 3.49
C ASP A 233 -9.06 6.14 3.78
N ILE A 234 -7.99 6.84 4.14
CA ILE A 234 -7.95 8.29 4.38
C ILE A 234 -7.00 8.98 3.40
N SER A 235 -6.78 8.38 2.22
CA SER A 235 -5.89 8.94 1.19
C SER A 235 -6.38 10.31 0.68
N GLU A 236 -5.50 11.12 0.10
CA GLU A 236 -5.82 12.45 -0.43
C GLU A 236 -6.54 13.38 0.55
N ASN A 237 -6.05 13.39 1.79
CA ASN A 237 -6.48 14.34 2.81
C ASN A 237 -5.28 15.19 3.26
N ASN A 238 -5.44 15.98 4.31
CA ASN A 238 -4.38 16.83 4.86
C ASN A 238 -3.96 16.36 6.26
N VAL A 239 -3.81 15.04 6.40
CA VAL A 239 -3.42 14.38 7.65
C VAL A 239 -1.89 14.36 7.78
N THR A 240 -1.38 14.60 8.99
CA THR A 240 0.05 14.68 9.32
C THR A 240 0.44 13.61 10.34
N ASP A 241 1.73 13.57 10.71
CA ASP A 241 2.29 12.61 11.66
C ASP A 241 1.59 12.59 13.04
N LYS A 242 0.78 13.61 13.36
CA LYS A 242 0.00 13.67 14.60
C LYS A 242 -0.96 12.50 14.80
N VAL A 243 -1.45 11.87 13.73
CA VAL A 243 -2.41 10.75 13.84
C VAL A 243 -1.76 9.41 14.14
N ILE A 244 -0.44 9.27 13.96
CA ILE A 244 0.25 7.97 14.05
C ILE A 244 0.10 7.35 15.45
N GLN A 245 0.34 8.14 16.49
CA GLN A 245 0.26 7.65 17.87
C GLN A 245 -1.20 7.25 18.23
N PRO A 246 -2.22 8.08 17.93
CA PRO A 246 -3.63 7.70 18.04
C PRO A 246 -4.05 6.45 17.25
N ILE A 247 -3.54 6.22 16.04
CA ILE A 247 -3.78 4.97 15.28
C ILE A 247 -3.34 3.77 16.13
N LYS A 248 -2.14 3.81 16.70
CA LYS A 248 -1.65 2.74 17.56
C LYS A 248 -2.47 2.59 18.84
N ASP A 249 -2.82 3.69 19.50
CA ASP A 249 -3.51 3.65 20.78
C ASP A 249 -4.97 3.19 20.66
N TRP A 250 -5.65 3.52 19.56
CA TRP A 250 -7.10 3.29 19.41
C TRP A 250 -7.47 2.22 18.39
N CYS A 251 -6.68 2.04 17.33
CA CYS A 251 -7.05 1.20 16.20
C CYS A 251 -6.27 -0.12 16.10
N ILE A 252 -5.11 -0.20 16.76
CA ILE A 252 -4.27 -1.40 16.77
C ILE A 252 -4.48 -2.18 18.08
N PRO A 253 -4.60 -3.51 18.04
CA PRO A 253 -4.68 -4.33 19.25
C PRO A 253 -3.36 -4.25 20.03
N GLN A 254 -3.45 -4.27 21.36
CA GLN A 254 -2.25 -4.37 22.20
C GLN A 254 -1.73 -5.80 22.09
N ALA A 255 -0.71 -6.00 21.26
CA ALA A 255 -0.02 -7.27 21.15
C ALA A 255 1.18 -7.32 22.10
N ASN A 256 1.40 -8.47 22.73
CA ASN A 256 2.71 -8.80 23.28
C ASN A 256 3.63 -9.07 22.08
N ARG A 257 4.71 -8.29 21.93
CA ARG A 257 5.75 -8.61 20.95
C ARG A 257 6.27 -10.02 21.25
N PHE A 258 6.02 -10.97 20.34
CA PHE A 258 6.82 -12.19 20.29
C PHE A 258 8.20 -11.78 19.78
N PHE A 259 9.09 -11.43 20.71
CA PHE A 259 10.50 -11.26 20.41
C PHE A 259 11.03 -12.62 19.96
N ASP A 260 11.57 -12.67 18.74
CA ASP A 260 12.71 -13.54 18.49
C ASP A 260 13.85 -13.04 19.37
N GLU A 261 14.63 -13.92 19.99
CA GLU A 261 15.63 -13.60 21.02
C GLU A 261 16.75 -12.64 20.54
N ARG A 262 16.75 -12.23 19.25
CA ARG A 262 17.75 -11.37 18.59
C ARG A 262 17.52 -9.85 18.68
N LEU A 263 16.41 -9.38 19.27
CA LEU A 263 16.15 -7.93 19.39
C LEU A 263 16.13 -7.50 20.86
N VAL A 264 17.21 -6.93 21.38
CA VAL A 264 17.20 -6.30 22.70
C VAL A 264 16.51 -4.95 22.61
N CYS A 265 15.21 -4.95 22.88
CA CYS A 265 14.51 -3.70 23.20
C CYS A 265 15.01 -3.20 24.56
N ARG A 266 15.95 -2.26 24.57
CA ARG A 266 16.27 -1.54 25.80
C ARG A 266 15.07 -0.69 26.21
N VAL A 267 14.88 -0.49 27.52
CA VAL A 267 13.71 0.14 28.16
C VAL A 267 13.51 1.63 27.79
N ALA A 268 14.23 2.17 26.80
CA ALA A 268 14.26 3.58 26.43
C ALA A 268 13.74 3.83 25.01
N GLY A 269 13.19 5.03 24.79
CA GLY A 269 12.64 5.51 23.53
C GLY A 269 12.32 6.99 23.61
N THR A 270 11.72 7.55 22.55
CA THR A 270 11.12 8.89 22.61
C THR A 270 9.66 8.82 22.17
N GLU A 271 8.75 9.52 22.85
CA GLU A 271 7.33 9.59 22.45
C GLU A 271 7.13 9.95 20.96
N PRO A 272 7.87 10.91 20.37
CA PRO A 272 7.71 11.23 18.97
C PRO A 272 8.28 10.20 17.99
N TYR A 273 9.23 9.32 18.36
CA TYR A 273 9.90 8.42 17.40
C TYR A 273 9.84 6.92 17.75
N GLY A 274 9.27 6.57 18.90
CA GLY A 274 9.11 5.18 19.34
C GLY A 274 10.30 4.64 20.16
N PRO A 275 10.33 3.33 20.42
CA PRO A 275 11.40 2.70 21.21
C PRO A 275 12.73 2.71 20.47
N PHE A 276 13.84 2.78 21.21
CA PHE A 276 15.18 2.61 20.63
C PHE A 276 15.41 1.14 20.29
N LEU A 277 15.74 0.87 19.04
CA LEU A 277 16.11 -0.46 18.57
C LEU A 277 17.62 -0.45 18.30
N PHE A 278 18.37 -1.24 19.06
CA PHE A 278 19.79 -1.49 18.78
C PHE A 278 19.91 -2.61 17.74
N ASP A 279 21.03 -2.65 17.03
CA ASP A 279 21.44 -3.79 16.22
C ASP A 279 22.32 -4.66 17.15
N ASP A 280 21.78 -5.76 17.70
CA ASP A 280 22.57 -6.75 18.46
C ASP A 280 23.10 -7.87 17.54
N GLU A 281 23.34 -7.57 16.28
CA GLU A 281 24.21 -8.43 15.47
C GLU A 281 25.65 -8.17 15.96
N GLU A 282 26.03 -8.76 17.09
CA GLU A 282 27.40 -8.83 17.60
C GLU A 282 28.08 -10.13 17.14
N GLU A 283 29.35 -9.96 16.74
CA GLU A 283 30.45 -10.91 16.96
C GLU A 283 30.40 -12.27 16.25
N GLU A 284 30.88 -12.35 15.00
CA GLU A 284 31.39 -13.64 14.48
C GLU A 284 32.55 -13.51 13.46
N GLU A 285 33.16 -12.33 13.27
CA GLU A 285 34.30 -12.16 12.31
C GLU A 285 35.62 -11.67 12.93
N GLU A 286 35.74 -11.57 14.26
CA GLU A 286 37.02 -11.25 14.89
C GLU A 286 37.41 -12.33 15.92
N GLY A 287 37.81 -13.50 15.39
CA GLY A 287 38.65 -14.45 16.10
C GLY A 287 40.11 -14.14 15.81
N GLU A 288 40.81 -13.67 16.83
CA GLU A 288 42.20 -13.22 16.86
C GLU A 288 43.20 -14.22 16.27
N GLY A 289 44.14 -13.73 15.46
CA GLY A 289 45.40 -14.43 15.21
C GLY A 289 46.34 -14.23 16.40
N GLU A 290 47.12 -15.27 16.73
CA GLU A 290 48.55 -15.22 17.10
C GLU A 290 48.98 -16.56 17.72
N GLY A 291 50.01 -17.18 17.12
CA GLY A 291 50.64 -18.39 17.61
C GLY A 291 51.82 -18.78 16.71
N GLU A 292 52.98 -18.18 17.00
CA GLU A 292 54.26 -18.35 16.32
C GLU A 292 54.81 -19.79 16.36
N ASP A 293 55.56 -20.11 15.30
CA ASP A 293 56.62 -21.10 15.09
C ASP A 293 57.08 -21.99 16.26
N GLU A 294 57.13 -23.30 16.00
CA GLU A 294 58.35 -24.13 15.95
C GLU A 294 57.95 -25.62 15.94
N HIS A 295 58.22 -26.34 14.85
CA HIS A 295 58.86 -27.67 14.86
C HIS A 295 59.03 -28.21 13.43
N GLU A 296 60.30 -28.39 13.04
CA GLU A 296 60.74 -29.25 11.94
C GLU A 296 60.44 -30.72 12.30
N ASP A 297 59.87 -31.47 11.34
CA ASP A 297 60.38 -32.73 10.79
C ASP A 297 59.27 -33.74 10.43
N GLU A 298 59.43 -34.30 9.21
CA GLU A 298 59.05 -35.65 8.79
C GLU A 298 57.55 -36.02 8.70
N HIS A 299 56.96 -35.97 7.49
CA HIS A 299 56.86 -37.12 6.57
C HIS A 299 55.86 -36.88 5.43
N GLU A 300 56.23 -37.37 4.25
CA GLU A 300 55.41 -37.52 3.06
C GLU A 300 54.17 -38.39 3.35
N GLU A 301 52.97 -37.80 3.40
CA GLU A 301 51.64 -38.42 3.13
C GLU A 301 50.50 -37.38 3.42
N GLU A 302 50.54 -36.21 2.78
CA GLU A 302 49.48 -35.18 2.85
C GLU A 302 49.15 -34.74 1.42
N ASP A 303 48.15 -35.38 0.83
CA ASP A 303 47.52 -34.96 -0.45
C ASP A 303 46.12 -35.60 -0.56
N GLU A 304 45.85 -36.73 0.13
CA GLU A 304 44.51 -37.35 0.20
C GLU A 304 43.67 -36.88 1.39
N HIS A 305 44.28 -36.40 2.49
CA HIS A 305 43.55 -35.91 3.68
C HIS A 305 43.16 -34.43 3.62
N GLU A 306 43.90 -33.58 2.90
CA GLU A 306 43.48 -32.18 2.68
C GLU A 306 42.23 -32.12 1.78
N HIS A 307 42.11 -33.00 0.78
CA HIS A 307 40.93 -33.06 -0.07
C HIS A 307 39.67 -33.63 0.60
N GLU A 308 39.80 -34.50 1.61
CA GLU A 308 38.65 -34.94 2.41
C GLU A 308 38.21 -33.86 3.40
N HIS A 309 39.14 -33.11 4.00
CA HIS A 309 38.80 -32.01 4.92
C HIS A 309 38.18 -30.80 4.19
N GLU A 310 38.70 -30.45 3.01
CA GLU A 310 38.11 -29.40 2.15
C GLU A 310 36.69 -29.80 1.69
N HIS A 311 36.45 -31.07 1.37
CA HIS A 311 35.10 -31.54 0.99
C HIS A 311 34.12 -31.57 2.17
N GLU A 312 34.56 -31.94 3.37
CA GLU A 312 33.72 -31.93 4.57
C GLU A 312 33.40 -30.49 5.01
N GLU A 313 34.35 -29.55 4.92
CA GLU A 313 34.12 -28.12 5.18
C GLU A 313 33.18 -27.48 4.15
N GLU A 314 33.32 -27.80 2.85
CA GLU A 314 32.39 -27.36 1.81
C GLU A 314 30.97 -27.93 2.02
N GLU A 315 30.83 -29.19 2.42
CA GLU A 315 29.53 -29.81 2.71
C GLU A 315 28.86 -29.21 3.96
N GLU A 316 29.63 -28.90 5.02
CA GLU A 316 29.11 -28.23 6.23
C GLU A 316 28.67 -26.78 5.94
N GLU A 317 29.44 -26.00 5.16
CA GLU A 317 29.05 -24.65 4.74
C GLU A 317 27.80 -24.65 3.84
N GLU A 318 27.70 -25.63 2.93
CA GLU A 318 26.50 -25.80 2.10
C GLU A 318 25.28 -26.17 2.94
N GLU A 319 25.41 -27.07 3.92
CA GLU A 319 24.32 -27.46 4.82
C GLU A 319 23.89 -26.31 5.74
N GLU A 320 24.83 -25.53 6.27
CA GLU A 320 24.54 -24.36 7.09
C GLU A 320 23.82 -23.26 6.27
N THR A 321 24.30 -22.99 5.05
CA THR A 321 23.67 -22.04 4.13
C THR A 321 22.25 -22.48 3.77
N LEU A 322 22.05 -23.79 3.52
CA LEU A 322 20.75 -24.36 3.21
C LEU A 322 19.80 -24.30 4.41
N ASN A 323 20.29 -24.49 5.64
CA ASN A 323 19.52 -24.34 6.87
C ASN A 323 19.14 -22.88 7.16
N ARG A 324 20.05 -21.92 6.89
CA ARG A 324 19.79 -20.47 6.98
C ARG A 324 18.71 -20.06 5.97
N LEU A 325 18.82 -20.50 4.72
CA LEU A 325 17.81 -20.25 3.67
C LEU A 325 16.48 -20.94 4.00
N TYR A 326 16.51 -22.18 4.49
CA TYR A 326 15.31 -22.93 4.85
C TYR A 326 14.49 -22.21 5.94
N SER A 327 15.14 -21.71 6.99
CA SER A 327 14.48 -20.96 8.07
C SER A 327 13.82 -19.65 7.59
N HIS A 328 14.33 -19.08 6.50
CA HIS A 328 13.91 -17.81 5.95
C HIS A 328 12.70 -17.91 4.99
N TYR A 329 12.55 -19.04 4.30
CA TYR A 329 11.49 -19.26 3.30
C TYR A 329 10.35 -20.17 3.78
N VAL A 330 10.51 -20.87 4.90
CA VAL A 330 9.49 -21.76 5.46
C VAL A 330 8.40 -20.98 6.20
N LYS A 331 7.13 -21.34 5.95
CA LYS A 331 5.99 -20.86 6.73
C LYS A 331 6.01 -21.46 8.12
N SER A 332 5.68 -20.64 9.11
CA SER A 332 5.50 -21.12 10.48
C SER A 332 4.47 -22.26 10.51
N PRO A 333 4.72 -23.36 11.25
CA PRO A 333 3.81 -24.49 11.28
C PRO A 333 2.46 -24.08 11.90
N PRO A 334 1.33 -24.60 11.41
CA PRO A 334 0.02 -24.33 11.99
C PRO A 334 0.00 -24.86 13.44
N ARG A 335 -0.37 -24.01 14.40
CA ARG A 335 -0.53 -24.43 15.79
C ARG A 335 -1.88 -25.13 15.97
N TYR A 336 -1.84 -26.38 16.41
CA TYR A 336 -3.04 -27.13 16.78
C TYR A 336 -3.44 -26.77 18.22
N THR A 337 -4.30 -25.77 18.40
CA THR A 337 -4.96 -25.53 19.69
C THR A 337 -6.29 -26.30 19.75
N PRO A 338 -6.59 -27.03 20.85
CA PRO A 338 -7.88 -27.70 21.02
C PRO A 338 -9.02 -26.66 21.11
N GLN A 339 -10.05 -26.85 20.28
CA GLN A 339 -11.14 -25.92 19.92
C GLN A 339 -12.04 -25.35 21.07
N SER A 340 -11.69 -25.49 22.35
CA SER A 340 -12.58 -25.16 23.46
C SER A 340 -12.21 -23.94 24.30
N THR A 341 -11.15 -23.19 23.97
CA THR A 341 -10.77 -21.97 24.68
C THR A 341 -10.22 -20.92 23.71
N PHE A 342 -11.09 -20.36 22.85
CA PHE A 342 -10.73 -19.12 22.15
C PHE A 342 -10.84 -17.96 23.14
N THR A 343 -9.71 -17.35 23.48
CA THR A 343 -9.68 -16.08 24.23
C THR A 343 -9.31 -14.94 23.29
N GLU A 344 -9.54 -13.67 23.67
CA GLU A 344 -9.15 -12.50 22.85
C GLU A 344 -7.65 -12.48 22.48
N GLU A 345 -6.84 -13.29 23.17
CA GLU A 345 -5.40 -13.47 22.94
C GLU A 345 -5.08 -14.29 21.67
N ASP A 346 -6.01 -15.08 21.13
CA ASP A 346 -5.80 -15.92 19.93
C ASP A 346 -5.87 -15.12 18.61
N TYR A 347 -6.37 -13.89 18.62
CA TYR A 347 -6.42 -13.01 17.44
C TYR A 347 -5.09 -12.27 17.18
N GLN A 348 -4.09 -12.47 18.03
CA GLN A 348 -2.80 -11.76 18.01
C GLN A 348 -1.66 -12.58 17.39
N LEU A 349 -1.97 -13.66 16.67
CA LEU A 349 -0.96 -14.56 16.11
C LEU A 349 -0.41 -14.07 14.76
N ARG A 350 0.91 -14.18 14.59
CA ARG A 350 1.62 -14.06 13.30
C ARG A 350 0.92 -14.93 12.25
N SER A 351 0.52 -14.33 11.13
CA SER A 351 -0.09 -15.03 10.00
C SER A 351 0.89 -16.06 9.43
N ASP A 352 0.44 -17.29 9.25
CA ASP A 352 1.19 -18.35 8.55
C ASP A 352 1.11 -18.20 7.02
N GLY A 353 0.40 -17.17 6.54
CA GLY A 353 0.18 -16.91 5.12
C GLY A 353 -0.52 -18.04 4.38
N SER A 354 -1.20 -18.94 5.10
CA SER A 354 -2.04 -19.97 4.51
C SER A 354 -3.40 -19.40 4.09
N ILE A 355 -3.85 -18.36 4.78
CA ILE A 355 -5.12 -17.66 4.51
C ILE A 355 -4.87 -16.59 3.42
N PRO A 356 -5.75 -16.48 2.40
CA PRO A 356 -5.72 -15.37 1.45
C PRO A 356 -5.82 -14.02 2.16
N ILE A 357 -5.19 -12.98 1.59
CA ILE A 357 -5.31 -11.61 2.12
C ILE A 357 -6.78 -11.20 2.05
N ARG A 358 -7.31 -10.66 3.15
CA ARG A 358 -8.67 -10.11 3.18
C ARG A 358 -8.74 -8.96 2.17
N GLN A 359 -9.69 -9.03 1.24
CA GLN A 359 -9.85 -7.99 0.23
C GLN A 359 -10.78 -6.89 0.75
N ASP A 360 -10.42 -5.63 0.55
CA ASP A 360 -11.17 -4.46 1.00
C ASP A 360 -11.76 -3.64 -0.18
N ASP A 361 -11.79 -4.22 -1.37
CA ASP A 361 -12.53 -3.71 -2.52
C ASP A 361 -14.03 -4.05 -2.44
N VAL A 362 -14.82 -3.32 -3.23
CA VAL A 362 -16.28 -3.42 -3.14
C VAL A 362 -16.80 -4.71 -3.78
N GLU A 363 -16.08 -5.25 -4.76
CA GLU A 363 -16.39 -6.47 -5.49
C GLU A 363 -16.24 -7.70 -4.58
N ALA A 364 -15.19 -7.74 -3.77
CA ALA A 364 -14.97 -8.75 -2.74
C ALA A 364 -16.03 -8.66 -1.65
N ALA A 365 -16.36 -7.45 -1.20
CA ALA A 365 -17.47 -7.25 -0.26
C ALA A 365 -18.80 -7.76 -0.85
N ILE A 366 -19.09 -7.46 -2.12
CA ILE A 366 -20.27 -7.95 -2.82
C ILE A 366 -20.26 -9.48 -2.90
N ALA A 367 -19.14 -10.09 -3.32
CA ALA A 367 -19.03 -11.54 -3.42
C ALA A 367 -19.34 -12.22 -2.07
N LEU A 368 -18.84 -11.65 -0.97
CA LEU A 368 -19.03 -12.17 0.37
C LEU A 368 -20.46 -11.99 0.90
N PHE A 369 -21.02 -10.78 0.83
CA PHE A 369 -22.33 -10.47 1.41
C PHE A 369 -23.53 -10.81 0.52
N THR A 370 -23.29 -11.22 -0.74
CA THR A 370 -24.35 -11.57 -1.69
C THR A 370 -24.25 -13.00 -2.26
N GLY A 371 -23.28 -13.79 -1.81
CA GLY A 371 -23.10 -15.20 -2.18
C GLY A 371 -24.02 -16.15 -1.40
N SER A 372 -24.26 -17.35 -1.95
CA SER A 372 -25.10 -18.41 -1.35
C SER A 372 -24.58 -18.88 0.02
N ASP A 373 -23.26 -18.80 0.24
CA ASP A 373 -22.56 -19.16 1.49
C ASP A 373 -22.32 -17.96 2.43
N GLY A 374 -22.89 -16.78 2.11
CA GLY A 374 -22.60 -15.51 2.78
C GLY A 374 -22.98 -15.45 4.27
N GLN A 375 -23.77 -16.39 4.78
CA GLN A 375 -24.06 -16.47 6.22
C GLN A 375 -22.89 -17.00 7.06
N VAL A 376 -22.10 -17.96 6.54
CA VAL A 376 -21.01 -18.58 7.32
C VAL A 376 -19.72 -17.72 7.24
N GLN A 377 -19.39 -17.20 6.06
CA GLN A 377 -18.22 -16.31 5.88
C GLN A 377 -18.46 -14.88 6.39
N GLY A 378 -19.72 -14.43 6.43
CA GLY A 378 -20.09 -13.10 6.94
C GLY A 378 -19.82 -12.91 8.43
N GLU A 379 -19.83 -13.98 9.23
CA GLU A 379 -19.50 -13.93 10.66
C GLU A 379 -18.00 -13.74 10.92
N GLU A 380 -17.13 -14.28 10.06
CA GLU A 380 -15.68 -14.05 10.15
C GLU A 380 -15.30 -12.61 9.79
N TYR A 381 -15.97 -12.01 8.79
CA TYR A 381 -15.78 -10.60 8.42
C TYR A 381 -16.29 -9.62 9.49
N GLN A 382 -17.19 -10.05 10.38
CA GLN A 382 -17.68 -9.23 11.49
C GLN A 382 -16.72 -9.22 12.70
N LYS A 383 -15.81 -10.19 12.79
CA LYS A 383 -14.78 -10.28 13.83
C LYS A 383 -13.53 -9.52 13.38
N SER A 384 -13.50 -8.22 13.65
CA SER A 384 -12.31 -7.37 13.47
C SER A 384 -11.57 -7.21 14.79
N ALA A 385 -10.25 -7.32 14.75
CA ALA A 385 -9.37 -7.11 15.90
C ALA A 385 -8.60 -5.78 15.81
N GLY A 386 -9.03 -4.86 14.96
CA GLY A 386 -8.33 -3.61 14.62
C GLY A 386 -7.84 -3.57 13.17
N LEU A 387 -7.11 -2.49 12.83
CA LEU A 387 -6.66 -2.22 11.48
C LEU A 387 -5.62 -3.24 11.01
N THR A 388 -5.89 -3.84 9.85
CA THR A 388 -4.94 -4.63 9.06
C THR A 388 -4.65 -3.99 7.71
N HIS A 389 -5.55 -3.14 7.21
CA HIS A 389 -5.42 -2.43 5.93
C HIS A 389 -5.46 -0.92 6.19
N LEU A 390 -4.46 -0.21 5.70
CA LEU A 390 -4.34 1.23 5.90
C LEU A 390 -3.87 1.91 4.61
N HIS A 391 -4.71 2.79 4.08
CA HIS A 391 -4.42 3.61 2.91
C HIS A 391 -4.33 5.08 3.30
N VAL A 392 -3.12 5.63 3.15
CA VAL A 392 -2.76 6.98 3.60
C VAL A 392 -2.02 7.78 2.52
N SER A 393 -2.11 7.35 1.27
CA SER A 393 -1.45 7.98 0.14
C SER A 393 -1.89 9.43 -0.05
N HIS A 394 -1.00 10.27 -0.60
CA HIS A 394 -1.26 11.70 -0.83
C HIS A 394 -1.73 12.49 0.40
N ASN A 395 -1.22 12.14 1.59
CA ASN A 395 -1.31 12.95 2.80
C ASN A 395 0.02 13.68 3.07
N ALA A 396 0.11 14.37 4.21
CA ALA A 396 1.32 15.02 4.69
C ALA A 396 2.09 14.18 5.73
N LEU A 397 1.90 12.85 5.71
CA LEU A 397 2.67 11.91 6.54
C LEU A 397 4.10 11.81 6.04
N SER A 398 5.06 12.03 6.93
CA SER A 398 6.48 12.00 6.59
C SER A 398 7.03 10.58 6.53
N ALA A 399 8.21 10.42 5.90
CA ALA A 399 8.95 9.16 5.90
C ALA A 399 9.27 8.67 7.32
N VAL A 400 9.56 9.60 8.23
CA VAL A 400 9.80 9.29 9.65
C VAL A 400 8.50 8.86 10.34
N GLY A 401 7.39 9.49 9.97
CA GLY A 401 6.06 9.10 10.43
C GLY A 401 5.70 7.66 10.03
N ILE A 402 5.95 7.27 8.79
CA ILE A 402 5.70 5.90 8.33
C ILE A 402 6.61 4.89 9.05
N GLN A 403 7.88 5.21 9.28
CA GLN A 403 8.78 4.35 10.07
C GLN A 403 8.26 4.17 11.52
N LYS A 404 7.85 5.28 12.15
CA LYS A 404 7.23 5.23 13.49
C LYS A 404 5.99 4.35 13.49
N LEU A 405 5.09 4.55 12.52
CA LEU A 405 3.86 3.77 12.38
C LEU A 405 4.16 2.27 12.35
N LEU A 406 5.11 1.82 11.52
CA LEU A 406 5.48 0.41 11.43
C LEU A 406 6.04 -0.10 12.76
N ASN A 407 6.94 0.64 13.39
CA ASN A 407 7.56 0.27 14.67
C ASN A 407 6.55 0.10 15.81
N ILE A 408 5.49 0.91 15.81
CA ILE A 408 4.44 0.87 16.84
C ILE A 408 3.23 0.01 16.44
N SER A 409 3.15 -0.44 15.18
CA SER A 409 2.02 -1.23 14.67
C SER A 409 2.00 -2.69 15.13
N ASN A 410 3.07 -3.15 15.78
CA ASN A 410 3.26 -4.53 16.24
C ASN A 410 3.08 -5.57 15.12
N GLY A 411 3.37 -5.20 13.87
CA GLY A 411 3.23 -6.06 12.71
C GLY A 411 1.79 -6.44 12.36
N CYS A 412 0.77 -5.72 12.86
CA CYS A 412 -0.64 -6.00 12.59
C CYS A 412 -1.07 -5.68 11.15
N LEU A 413 -0.35 -4.79 10.46
CA LEU A 413 -0.69 -4.37 9.10
C LEU A 413 -0.37 -5.48 8.09
N GLU A 414 -1.36 -5.85 7.29
CA GLU A 414 -1.25 -6.75 6.14
C GLU A 414 -1.09 -5.97 4.82
N HIS A 415 -1.73 -4.79 4.74
CA HIS A 415 -1.70 -3.91 3.58
C HIS A 415 -1.43 -2.47 4.02
N LEU A 416 -0.37 -1.87 3.46
CA LEU A 416 -0.05 -0.46 3.63
C LEU A 416 0.11 0.24 2.28
N SER A 417 -0.56 1.38 2.10
CA SER A 417 -0.39 2.27 0.95
C SER A 417 0.01 3.67 1.38
N CYS A 418 1.15 4.16 0.88
CA CYS A 418 1.62 5.53 1.05
C CYS A 418 2.49 5.97 -0.14
N ASP A 419 1.87 6.58 -1.16
CA ASP A 419 2.45 6.78 -2.49
C ASP A 419 3.57 7.84 -2.53
N SER A 420 3.43 8.88 -1.73
CA SER A 420 4.40 9.97 -1.64
C SER A 420 4.41 10.47 -0.21
N MET A 421 5.60 10.53 0.38
CA MET A 421 5.80 11.02 1.73
C MET A 421 6.90 12.08 1.71
N PRO A 422 6.66 13.28 2.27
CA PRO A 422 7.72 14.23 2.53
C PRO A 422 8.83 13.56 3.35
N PHE A 423 10.07 13.77 2.95
CA PHE A 423 11.20 13.12 3.61
C PHE A 423 11.35 13.60 5.07
N LEU A 424 11.09 14.90 5.31
CA LEU A 424 11.05 15.49 6.65
C LEU A 424 9.61 15.80 7.09
N PRO A 425 9.31 15.72 8.39
CA PRO A 425 8.05 16.20 8.94
C PRO A 425 7.81 17.68 8.62
N ARG A 426 6.56 18.04 8.28
CA ARG A 426 6.16 19.44 8.08
C ARG A 426 6.07 20.23 9.39
N VAL A 427 5.81 19.53 10.50
CA VAL A 427 5.79 20.12 11.84
C VAL A 427 7.22 20.49 12.21
N GLY A 428 7.46 21.73 12.64
CA GLY A 428 8.79 22.20 13.09
C GLY A 428 9.64 22.96 12.05
N GLN A 429 9.13 23.18 10.83
CA GLN A 429 9.79 23.94 9.78
C GLN A 429 11.22 23.46 9.45
N HIS A 430 11.46 22.15 9.59
CA HIS A 430 12.75 21.53 9.33
C HIS A 430 13.15 21.52 7.84
N GLY A 431 12.43 22.19 6.95
CA GLY A 431 12.85 22.39 5.55
C GLY A 431 13.44 23.77 5.30
N ASN A 432 13.36 24.70 6.27
CA ASN A 432 13.68 26.12 6.02
C ASN A 432 15.15 26.40 5.68
N PHE A 433 16.05 25.45 5.95
CA PHE A 433 17.48 25.55 5.66
C PHE A 433 17.87 24.82 4.38
N TRP A 434 16.94 24.09 3.75
CA TRP A 434 17.12 23.62 2.38
C TRP A 434 17.03 24.81 1.42
N PRO A 435 17.52 24.66 0.17
CA PRO A 435 17.31 25.68 -0.85
C PRO A 435 15.83 26.11 -0.91
N PRO A 436 15.53 27.41 -1.10
CA PRO A 436 14.15 27.90 -1.10
C PRO A 436 13.27 27.11 -2.06
N HIS A 437 12.06 26.74 -1.61
CA HIS A 437 11.10 25.95 -2.38
C HIS A 437 11.58 24.55 -2.79
N ALA A 438 12.64 24.03 -2.15
CA ALA A 438 13.06 22.65 -2.30
C ALA A 438 12.35 21.72 -1.31
N SER A 439 11.88 20.57 -1.78
CA SER A 439 11.44 19.46 -0.94
C SER A 439 11.88 18.12 -1.54
N LEU A 440 12.10 17.16 -0.65
CA LEU A 440 12.40 15.77 -0.99
C LEU A 440 11.24 14.90 -0.56
N HIS A 441 10.92 13.93 -1.41
CA HIS A 441 9.90 12.93 -1.18
C HIS A 441 10.52 11.54 -1.32
N GLY A 442 10.06 10.63 -0.47
CA GLY A 442 10.51 9.26 -0.44
C GLY A 442 10.89 8.78 0.95
N ILE A 443 11.20 7.51 1.04
CA ILE A 443 11.63 6.79 2.24
C ILE A 443 13.04 6.24 2.00
N LEU A 444 13.98 6.60 2.89
CA LEU A 444 15.39 6.21 2.81
C LEU A 444 15.80 5.54 4.12
N GLY A 445 16.67 4.53 4.05
CA GLY A 445 17.20 3.83 5.22
C GLY A 445 16.16 3.07 6.07
N ALA A 446 14.92 2.94 5.58
CA ALA A 446 13.83 2.34 6.34
C ALA A 446 13.65 0.83 6.10
N ALA A 447 14.52 0.19 5.32
CA ALA A 447 14.33 -1.19 4.88
C ALA A 447 14.09 -2.16 6.06
N ARG A 448 14.76 -1.94 7.20
CA ARG A 448 14.56 -2.71 8.45
C ARG A 448 13.12 -2.66 8.96
N CYS A 449 12.41 -1.54 8.80
CA CYS A 449 11.02 -1.42 9.26
C CYS A 449 10.08 -2.41 8.56
N PHE A 450 10.50 -2.96 7.41
CA PHE A 450 9.69 -3.86 6.59
C PHE A 450 10.07 -5.32 6.77
N THR A 451 11.04 -5.65 7.61
CA THR A 451 11.41 -7.03 7.90
C THR A 451 10.33 -7.74 8.73
N PRO A 452 10.27 -9.08 8.73
CA PRO A 452 9.28 -9.85 9.49
C PRO A 452 9.29 -9.59 11.00
N GLU A 453 10.39 -9.06 11.56
CA GLU A 453 10.49 -8.71 12.98
C GLU A 453 9.59 -7.51 13.34
N ILE A 454 9.51 -6.52 12.45
CA ILE A 454 8.72 -5.29 12.66
C ILE A 454 7.36 -5.40 11.93
N SER A 455 7.38 -5.81 10.66
CA SER A 455 6.23 -5.87 9.76
C SER A 455 5.81 -7.30 9.48
N GLY A 456 5.58 -8.08 10.55
CA GLY A 456 5.37 -9.53 10.46
C GLY A 456 4.20 -9.99 9.59
N ASN A 457 3.10 -9.25 9.49
CA ASN A 457 1.97 -9.66 8.65
C ASN A 457 1.89 -8.93 7.30
N LEU A 458 2.84 -8.05 7.00
CA LEU A 458 2.80 -7.22 5.79
C LEU A 458 2.98 -8.07 4.54
N ARG A 459 2.02 -7.97 3.61
CA ARG A 459 1.96 -8.78 2.38
C ARG A 459 1.72 -7.95 1.12
N VAL A 460 1.06 -6.81 1.25
CA VAL A 460 0.82 -5.87 0.13
C VAL A 460 1.35 -4.51 0.52
N LEU A 461 2.21 -3.96 -0.34
CA LEU A 461 2.87 -2.70 -0.08
C LEU A 461 2.82 -1.81 -1.30
N ARG A 462 2.42 -0.56 -1.10
CA ARG A 462 2.48 0.50 -2.11
C ARG A 462 3.24 1.68 -1.52
N LEU A 463 4.42 1.95 -2.07
CA LEU A 463 5.35 2.96 -1.54
C LEU A 463 6.16 3.63 -2.64
N HIS A 464 6.73 4.78 -2.29
CA HIS A 464 7.67 5.52 -3.14
C HIS A 464 8.86 4.65 -3.59
N HIS A 465 9.27 4.79 -4.86
CA HIS A 465 10.35 3.98 -5.47
C HIS A 465 11.70 4.05 -4.76
N SER A 466 11.95 5.12 -4.00
CA SER A 466 13.17 5.27 -3.18
C SER A 466 13.37 4.11 -2.22
N PHE A 467 12.29 3.39 -1.86
CA PHE A 467 12.33 2.20 -1.02
C PHE A 467 13.32 1.13 -1.53
N VAL A 468 13.36 0.90 -2.86
CA VAL A 468 14.25 -0.10 -3.49
C VAL A 468 15.43 0.54 -4.22
N THR A 469 15.39 1.85 -4.46
CA THR A 469 16.41 2.54 -5.26
C THR A 469 17.34 3.43 -4.42
N ASN A 470 16.96 3.79 -3.20
CA ASN A 470 17.58 4.85 -2.38
C ASN A 470 17.70 6.20 -3.11
N ILE A 471 16.89 6.42 -4.16
CA ILE A 471 16.85 7.67 -4.92
C ILE A 471 15.51 8.36 -4.60
N PRO A 472 15.49 9.52 -3.94
CA PRO A 472 14.27 10.25 -3.63
C PRO A 472 13.75 11.05 -4.83
N THR A 473 12.56 11.61 -4.74
CA THR A 473 12.05 12.58 -5.70
C THR A 473 12.28 14.00 -5.19
N LEU A 474 12.91 14.84 -6.02
CA LEU A 474 13.16 16.25 -5.72
C LEU A 474 12.10 17.14 -6.38
N HIS A 475 11.53 18.03 -5.57
CA HIS A 475 10.71 19.14 -6.03
C HIS A 475 11.43 20.45 -5.73
N VAL A 476 11.67 21.25 -6.77
CA VAL A 476 12.22 22.60 -6.65
C VAL A 476 11.48 23.49 -7.64
N GLN A 477 10.98 24.62 -7.17
CA GLN A 477 10.29 25.57 -8.04
C GLN A 477 11.26 26.22 -9.03
N GLY A 478 10.89 26.28 -10.32
CA GLY A 478 11.69 26.93 -11.36
C GLY A 478 12.82 26.08 -11.94
N VAL A 479 12.91 24.80 -11.60
CA VAL A 479 13.88 23.84 -12.18
C VAL A 479 13.13 22.81 -13.02
N SER A 480 13.61 22.56 -14.24
CA SER A 480 12.98 21.59 -15.15
C SER A 480 12.98 20.19 -14.56
N TYR A 481 12.02 19.35 -14.98
CA TYR A 481 11.86 18.00 -14.46
C TYR A 481 13.13 17.13 -14.65
N LYS A 482 13.69 17.10 -15.87
CA LYS A 482 14.96 16.39 -16.16
C LYS A 482 16.12 16.87 -15.27
N ALA A 483 16.22 18.18 -15.04
CA ALA A 483 17.26 18.74 -14.18
C ALA A 483 17.12 18.29 -12.72
N ARG A 484 15.89 18.21 -12.20
CA ARG A 484 15.63 17.68 -10.85
C ARG A 484 16.06 16.22 -10.73
N CYS A 485 15.70 15.37 -11.70
CA CYS A 485 16.12 13.97 -11.74
C CYS A 485 17.65 13.81 -11.78
N LEU A 486 18.33 14.59 -12.63
CA LEU A 486 19.79 14.57 -12.74
C LEU A 486 20.48 15.02 -11.43
N GLN A 487 20.00 16.10 -10.81
CA GLN A 487 20.54 16.61 -9.55
C GLN A 487 20.41 15.59 -8.41
N VAL A 488 19.30 14.86 -8.35
CA VAL A 488 19.14 13.80 -7.36
C VAL A 488 20.17 12.70 -7.58
N GLU A 489 20.32 12.21 -8.80
CA GLU A 489 21.20 11.07 -9.08
C GLU A 489 22.69 11.40 -9.02
N THR A 490 23.06 12.67 -9.18
CA THR A 490 24.47 13.09 -9.19
C THR A 490 24.93 13.70 -7.87
N VAL A 491 24.13 14.56 -7.24
CA VAL A 491 24.54 15.30 -6.04
C VAL A 491 23.97 14.67 -4.77
N ILE A 492 22.67 14.41 -4.74
CA ILE A 492 21.98 13.96 -3.52
C ILE A 492 22.25 12.48 -3.25
N ARG A 493 22.30 11.64 -4.30
CA ARG A 493 22.55 10.21 -4.19
C ARG A 493 23.88 9.89 -3.49
N GLU A 494 24.96 10.59 -3.82
CA GLU A 494 26.28 10.35 -3.21
C GLU A 494 26.25 10.57 -1.68
N ARG A 495 25.51 11.59 -1.24
CA ARG A 495 25.27 11.83 0.19
C ARG A 495 24.44 10.71 0.80
N ILE A 496 23.37 10.28 0.12
CA ILE A 496 22.50 9.20 0.61
C ILE A 496 23.25 7.89 0.77
N GLU A 497 24.05 7.49 -0.23
CA GLU A 497 24.85 6.25 -0.21
C GLU A 497 25.87 6.24 0.93
N THR A 498 26.33 7.41 1.37
CA THR A 498 27.20 7.55 2.54
C THR A 498 26.40 7.49 3.85
N MET A 499 25.19 8.06 3.89
CA MET A 499 24.45 8.32 5.13
C MET A 499 23.46 7.24 5.56
N PHE A 500 22.92 6.46 4.62
CA PHE A 500 21.87 5.48 4.88
C PHE A 500 22.31 4.08 4.49
N SER A 501 21.65 3.10 5.10
CA SER A 501 21.84 1.68 4.78
C SER A 501 21.38 1.37 3.35
N HIS A 502 21.71 0.15 2.91
CA HIS A 502 21.24 -0.40 1.65
C HIS A 502 19.70 -0.30 1.50
N ALA A 503 19.26 -0.21 0.25
CA ALA A 503 17.85 -0.19 -0.11
C ALA A 503 17.19 -1.55 0.21
N TYR A 504 15.85 -1.60 0.16
CA TYR A 504 15.13 -2.85 0.42
C TYR A 504 15.47 -3.93 -0.61
N LEU A 505 15.79 -5.13 -0.10
CA LEU A 505 15.99 -6.33 -0.91
C LEU A 505 14.75 -7.24 -0.76
N PRO A 506 14.34 -7.96 -1.83
CA PRO A 506 13.18 -8.85 -1.77
C PRO A 506 13.22 -9.85 -0.63
N ASP A 507 14.42 -10.32 -0.28
CA ASP A 507 14.63 -11.32 0.77
C ASP A 507 14.46 -10.73 2.16
N MET A 508 14.62 -9.42 2.37
CA MET A 508 14.40 -8.82 3.69
C MET A 508 13.00 -9.09 4.26
N ASN A 509 12.00 -9.38 3.42
CA ASN A 509 10.71 -9.91 3.84
C ASN A 509 10.10 -10.83 2.78
N THR A 510 10.30 -12.14 2.96
CA THR A 510 9.76 -13.20 2.08
C THR A 510 8.24 -13.33 2.12
N ARG A 511 7.56 -12.65 3.05
CA ARG A 511 6.09 -12.63 3.16
C ARG A 511 5.46 -11.61 2.23
N LEU A 512 6.22 -10.60 1.80
CA LEU A 512 5.75 -9.59 0.88
C LEU A 512 5.42 -10.24 -0.46
N TYR A 513 4.15 -10.17 -0.86
CA TYR A 513 3.64 -10.82 -2.06
C TYR A 513 3.47 -9.84 -3.23
N SER A 514 3.01 -8.63 -2.93
CA SER A 514 2.79 -7.56 -3.92
C SER A 514 3.47 -6.27 -3.48
N LEU A 515 4.19 -5.64 -4.40
CA LEU A 515 4.87 -4.36 -4.22
C LEU A 515 4.51 -3.43 -5.38
N THR A 516 4.02 -2.25 -5.06
CA THR A 516 3.83 -1.16 -6.01
C THR A 516 4.82 -0.04 -5.71
N LEU A 517 5.66 0.29 -6.69
CA LEU A 517 6.62 1.39 -6.63
C LEU A 517 6.03 2.62 -7.32
N THR A 518 5.81 3.67 -6.55
CA THR A 518 5.17 4.91 -6.99
C THR A 518 6.20 6.03 -7.24
N CYS A 519 5.74 7.08 -7.93
CA CYS A 519 6.52 8.28 -8.24
C CYS A 519 7.80 7.99 -9.03
N LEU A 520 7.81 6.96 -9.88
CA LEU A 520 9.00 6.60 -10.67
C LEU A 520 9.33 7.68 -11.70
N PRO A 521 10.58 8.18 -11.72
CA PRO A 521 10.97 9.13 -12.74
C PRO A 521 11.01 8.51 -14.14
N ARG A 522 10.50 9.25 -15.15
CA ARG A 522 10.66 8.90 -16.58
C ARG A 522 12.09 8.95 -17.10
N PHE A 523 12.93 9.83 -16.57
CA PHE A 523 14.29 10.04 -17.06
C PHE A 523 15.33 9.74 -15.98
N SER A 524 16.46 9.16 -16.38
CA SER A 524 17.59 8.85 -15.51
C SER A 524 18.92 9.10 -16.22
N SER A 525 19.95 9.46 -15.44
CA SER A 525 21.35 9.49 -15.87
C SER A 525 22.04 8.11 -15.79
N GLY A 526 21.33 7.09 -15.31
CA GLY A 526 21.81 5.71 -15.22
C GLY A 526 21.52 5.04 -13.86
N PRO A 527 21.85 5.66 -12.72
CA PRO A 527 21.71 5.03 -11.39
C PRO A 527 20.33 4.44 -11.09
N LEU A 528 19.24 5.16 -11.39
CA LEU A 528 17.88 4.66 -11.17
C LEU A 528 17.59 3.41 -12.01
N ILE A 529 17.96 3.43 -13.30
CA ILE A 529 17.80 2.28 -14.21
C ILE A 529 18.57 1.08 -13.67
N SER A 530 19.84 1.28 -13.29
CA SER A 530 20.69 0.24 -12.74
C SER A 530 20.09 -0.39 -11.48
N LYS A 531 19.59 0.43 -10.54
CA LYS A 531 18.96 -0.05 -9.31
C LYS A 531 17.67 -0.82 -9.55
N LEU A 532 16.82 -0.38 -10.49
CA LEU A 532 15.60 -1.10 -10.84
C LEU A 532 15.89 -2.44 -11.54
N ILE A 533 16.89 -2.48 -12.42
CA ILE A 533 17.34 -3.73 -13.06
C ILE A 533 17.95 -4.68 -12.03
N GLU A 534 18.78 -4.16 -11.11
CA GLU A 534 19.34 -4.93 -10.00
C GLU A 534 18.22 -5.55 -9.14
N PHE A 535 17.20 -4.77 -8.80
CA PHE A 535 16.03 -5.28 -8.07
C PHE A 535 15.30 -6.41 -8.82
N LEU A 536 15.11 -6.29 -10.14
CA LEU A 536 14.53 -7.36 -10.96
C LEU A 536 15.39 -8.63 -10.97
N LYS A 537 16.72 -8.50 -10.96
CA LYS A 537 17.62 -9.65 -10.82
C LYS A 537 17.47 -10.31 -9.46
N LEU A 538 17.41 -9.54 -8.39
CA LEU A 538 17.18 -10.04 -7.04
C LEU A 538 15.84 -10.78 -6.92
N LEU A 539 14.79 -10.29 -7.58
CA LEU A 539 13.51 -11.01 -7.64
C LEU A 539 13.62 -12.37 -8.34
N SER A 540 14.40 -12.45 -9.41
CA SER A 540 14.66 -13.72 -10.08
C SER A 540 15.52 -14.68 -9.23
N ALA A 541 16.43 -14.14 -8.40
CA ALA A 541 17.25 -14.91 -7.47
C ALA A 541 16.42 -15.46 -6.30
N GLN A 542 15.54 -14.64 -5.72
CA GLN A 542 14.58 -15.08 -4.70
C GLN A 542 13.69 -16.21 -5.23
N GLU A 543 13.20 -16.07 -6.47
CA GLU A 543 12.38 -17.09 -7.11
C GLU A 543 13.14 -18.42 -7.30
N ARG A 544 14.42 -18.35 -7.68
CA ARG A 544 15.30 -19.52 -7.75
C ARG A 544 15.50 -20.17 -6.38
N ALA A 545 15.84 -19.39 -5.35
CA ALA A 545 16.05 -19.91 -4.00
C ALA A 545 14.82 -20.66 -3.48
N ILE A 546 13.63 -20.12 -3.70
CA ILE A 546 12.37 -20.78 -3.34
C ILE A 546 12.17 -22.08 -4.14
N GLN A 547 12.52 -22.09 -5.44
CA GLN A 547 12.41 -23.29 -6.28
C GLN A 547 13.37 -24.40 -5.81
N ASP A 548 14.60 -24.04 -5.46
CA ASP A 548 15.62 -25.00 -5.02
C ASP A 548 15.22 -25.63 -3.68
N ILE A 549 14.75 -24.83 -2.72
CA ILE A 549 14.20 -25.34 -1.45
C ILE A 549 12.94 -26.19 -1.70
N ALA A 550 12.07 -25.79 -2.61
CA ALA A 550 10.87 -26.59 -2.91
C ALA A 550 11.23 -27.98 -3.43
N ARG A 551 12.34 -28.13 -4.17
CA ARG A 551 12.83 -29.42 -4.68
C ARG A 551 13.43 -30.28 -3.57
N THR A 552 14.18 -29.71 -2.64
CA THR A 552 14.79 -30.45 -1.52
C THR A 552 13.73 -30.90 -0.49
N VAL A 553 12.69 -30.10 -0.29
CA VAL A 553 11.68 -30.30 0.77
C VAL A 553 10.43 -31.06 0.28
N SER A 554 10.42 -31.50 -1.00
CA SER A 554 9.28 -32.08 -1.71
C SER A 554 8.83 -33.47 -1.19
N THR A 555 8.36 -33.53 0.05
CA THR A 555 7.53 -34.61 0.58
C THR A 555 6.10 -34.11 0.75
N ARG A 556 5.11 -35.01 0.60
CA ARG A 556 3.67 -34.69 0.76
C ARG A 556 3.30 -34.13 2.15
N ARG A 557 4.24 -34.12 3.09
CA ARG A 557 4.12 -33.62 4.48
C ARG A 557 5.17 -32.55 4.83
N GLY A 558 5.94 -32.06 3.85
CA GLY A 558 6.94 -31.01 4.07
C GLY A 558 6.30 -29.68 4.44
N PRO A 559 7.05 -28.79 5.13
CA PRO A 559 6.56 -27.46 5.44
C PRO A 559 6.21 -26.66 4.18
N LYS A 560 5.20 -25.80 4.29
CA LYS A 560 4.82 -24.92 3.19
C LYS A 560 5.83 -23.78 3.09
N LEU A 561 6.18 -23.38 1.88
CA LEU A 561 7.08 -22.24 1.65
C LEU A 561 6.27 -20.96 1.43
N TRP A 562 6.89 -19.83 1.75
CA TRP A 562 6.45 -18.52 1.30
C TRP A 562 6.67 -18.39 -0.19
N ASN A 563 5.76 -17.67 -0.84
CA ASN A 563 5.88 -17.43 -2.27
C ASN A 563 6.87 -16.30 -2.58
N GLY A 564 7.33 -15.48 -1.62
CA GLY A 564 8.07 -14.27 -1.93
C GLY A 564 7.26 -13.29 -2.78
N LEU A 565 7.95 -12.31 -3.37
CA LEU A 565 7.32 -11.30 -4.21
C LEU A 565 6.92 -11.92 -5.56
N ARG A 566 5.65 -11.77 -5.93
CA ARG A 566 5.08 -12.31 -7.18
C ARG A 566 4.36 -11.28 -8.02
N HIS A 567 4.08 -10.11 -7.46
CA HIS A 567 3.48 -8.99 -8.16
C HIS A 567 4.30 -7.72 -7.91
N LEU A 568 4.76 -7.09 -8.99
CA LEU A 568 5.49 -5.84 -8.97
C LEU A 568 4.79 -4.88 -9.92
N ARG A 569 4.33 -3.75 -9.41
CA ARG A 569 3.74 -2.67 -10.21
C ARG A 569 4.64 -1.45 -10.18
N LEU A 570 4.92 -0.89 -11.34
CA LEU A 570 5.75 0.30 -11.52
C LEU A 570 4.86 1.45 -11.99
N GLU A 571 4.78 2.52 -11.20
CA GLU A 571 3.99 3.70 -11.55
C GLU A 571 4.87 4.92 -11.75
N PHE A 572 4.91 5.37 -13.01
CA PHE A 572 5.67 6.53 -13.42
C PHE A 572 4.91 7.82 -13.10
N ASP A 573 5.65 8.90 -12.83
CA ASP A 573 5.07 10.21 -12.57
C ASP A 573 4.41 10.78 -13.84
N SER A 574 3.12 11.12 -13.75
CA SER A 574 2.24 11.55 -14.85
C SER A 574 2.38 13.03 -15.20
N ASN A 575 3.53 13.66 -14.95
CA ASN A 575 3.64 15.12 -15.03
C ASN A 575 3.50 15.63 -16.49
N ASP A 576 2.31 16.19 -16.77
CA ASP A 576 1.84 16.96 -17.95
C ASP A 576 2.64 18.25 -18.25
N GLY A 577 3.86 18.36 -17.71
CA GLY A 577 4.78 19.47 -17.92
C GLY A 577 6.02 19.04 -18.71
N LEU A 578 5.85 18.18 -19.73
CA LEU A 578 6.83 18.13 -20.81
C LEU A 578 6.81 19.52 -21.43
N ASP A 579 7.80 20.36 -21.10
CA ASP A 579 8.01 21.64 -21.77
C ASP A 579 7.87 21.40 -23.28
N ASP A 580 6.91 22.08 -23.92
CA ASP A 580 6.45 21.90 -25.32
C ASP A 580 7.58 21.89 -26.38
N ASP A 581 8.82 22.23 -26.00
CA ASP A 581 9.98 22.34 -26.89
C ASP A 581 10.63 20.99 -27.26
N ASP A 582 10.44 19.91 -26.50
CA ASP A 582 11.15 18.62 -26.73
C ASP A 582 10.32 17.58 -27.52
N LEU A 583 9.05 17.87 -27.86
CA LEU A 583 8.18 16.96 -28.63
C LEU A 583 8.46 16.93 -30.15
N SER A 584 9.39 17.76 -30.64
CA SER A 584 9.59 17.95 -32.09
C SER A 584 10.48 16.91 -32.79
N THR A 585 11.11 15.96 -32.08
CA THR A 585 12.09 15.05 -32.71
C THR A 585 11.87 13.54 -32.53
N SER A 586 10.78 13.08 -31.91
CA SER A 586 10.56 11.62 -31.77
C SER A 586 9.13 11.12 -31.90
N PHE A 587 8.32 11.68 -32.81
CA PHE A 587 7.05 11.05 -33.20
C PHE A 587 6.86 11.06 -34.72
N SER A 588 7.23 9.95 -35.37
CA SER A 588 6.58 9.51 -36.61
C SER A 588 6.84 8.03 -36.84
N LEU A 589 5.91 7.18 -36.38
CA LEU A 589 5.54 5.93 -37.04
C LEU A 589 4.33 5.30 -36.33
N GLY A 590 3.14 5.47 -36.95
CA GLY A 590 2.00 4.56 -36.83
C GLY A 590 1.00 4.81 -35.71
N ALA A 591 0.34 5.96 -35.72
CA ALA A 591 -0.86 6.20 -34.91
C ALA A 591 -2.11 5.67 -35.64
N GLU A 592 -2.59 4.50 -35.22
CA GLU A 592 -4.02 4.22 -35.11
C GLU A 592 -4.24 3.54 -33.74
N ASP A 593 -5.25 4.02 -33.02
CA ASP A 593 -5.72 3.63 -31.68
C ASP A 593 -4.92 4.14 -30.46
N SER A 594 -5.27 5.35 -30.02
CA SER A 594 -5.02 5.86 -28.66
C SER A 594 -6.36 6.29 -28.06
N GLU A 595 -6.88 5.47 -27.14
CA GLU A 595 -7.81 5.85 -26.06
C GLU A 595 -7.30 5.16 -24.78
N ASP A 596 -7.49 5.82 -23.64
CA ASP A 596 -6.94 5.54 -22.31
C ASP A 596 -7.27 4.14 -21.73
N GLU A 597 -6.60 3.09 -22.22
CA GLU A 597 -6.56 1.78 -21.59
C GLU A 597 -5.30 1.61 -20.73
N LEU A 598 -5.51 1.24 -19.46
CA LEU A 598 -4.52 0.68 -18.54
C LEU A 598 -3.54 -0.26 -19.28
N PHE A 599 -2.33 0.22 -19.57
CA PHE A 599 -1.37 -0.43 -20.47
C PHE A 599 -0.80 -1.73 -19.88
N THR A 600 -1.53 -2.82 -20.04
CA THR A 600 -1.11 -4.16 -19.63
C THR A 600 -0.40 -4.83 -20.80
N PHE A 601 0.87 -4.47 -21.05
CA PHE A 601 1.66 -4.95 -22.20
C PHE A 601 1.94 -6.47 -22.23
N PHE A 602 1.48 -7.25 -21.23
CA PHE A 602 1.72 -8.70 -21.09
C PHE A 602 0.55 -9.59 -21.56
N HIS A 603 -0.33 -9.09 -22.42
CA HIS A 603 -1.65 -9.68 -22.76
C HIS A 603 -1.70 -11.00 -23.56
N ASN A 604 -0.66 -11.84 -23.56
CA ASN A 604 -0.72 -13.18 -24.17
C ASN A 604 -0.96 -14.32 -23.17
N GLU A 605 -1.69 -14.02 -22.09
CA GLU A 605 -2.35 -15.00 -21.24
C GLU A 605 -3.87 -15.05 -21.54
N ARG A 606 -4.16 -15.45 -22.78
CA ARG A 606 -5.39 -16.12 -23.29
C ARG A 606 -6.75 -15.36 -23.30
N SER A 607 -7.17 -15.06 -24.53
CA SER A 607 -8.55 -15.03 -25.09
C SER A 607 -9.50 -13.83 -24.83
N LYS A 608 -9.33 -12.82 -25.69
CA LYS A 608 -10.23 -11.78 -26.23
C LYS A 608 -11.75 -11.89 -25.96
N THR A 609 -12.36 -10.76 -25.55
CA THR A 609 -13.41 -10.07 -26.36
C THR A 609 -13.59 -8.61 -25.90
N LYS A 610 -13.22 -7.68 -26.79
CA LYS A 610 -13.26 -6.21 -26.69
C LYS A 610 -14.68 -5.67 -26.93
N ARG A 611 -15.02 -4.49 -26.40
CA ARG A 611 -15.78 -3.45 -27.14
C ARG A 611 -15.75 -2.08 -26.44
N GLU A 612 -15.54 -1.06 -27.28
CA GLU A 612 -15.15 0.33 -26.99
C GLU A 612 -16.32 1.28 -26.66
N ALA A 613 -15.98 2.43 -26.05
CA ALA A 613 -16.73 3.69 -26.15
C ALA A 613 -15.77 4.88 -25.81
N VAL A 614 -15.14 5.49 -26.82
CA VAL A 614 -15.41 6.85 -27.36
C VAL A 614 -15.70 7.92 -26.30
N SER A 615 -14.73 8.81 -26.10
CA SER A 615 -14.86 10.06 -25.34
C SER A 615 -14.89 11.29 -26.25
N VAL A 616 -15.69 12.29 -25.88
CA VAL A 616 -15.75 13.62 -26.52
C VAL A 616 -15.27 14.64 -25.50
N SER A 617 -14.21 15.35 -25.87
CA SER A 617 -13.56 16.42 -25.10
C SER A 617 -14.28 17.75 -25.29
N ALA A 618 -14.53 18.46 -24.18
CA ALA A 618 -14.93 19.86 -24.17
C ALA A 618 -14.07 20.62 -23.14
N SER A 619 -13.14 21.40 -23.66
CA SER A 619 -12.30 22.35 -22.96
C SER A 619 -13.10 23.61 -22.62
N GLN A 620 -13.08 24.03 -21.35
CA GLN A 620 -13.46 25.40 -20.98
C GLN A 620 -12.53 25.94 -19.90
N SER A 621 -11.74 26.91 -20.33
CA SER A 621 -10.98 27.88 -19.56
C SER A 621 -11.91 28.85 -18.81
N CYS A 622 -11.42 29.46 -17.72
CA CYS A 622 -11.73 30.80 -17.18
C CYS A 622 -10.95 30.95 -15.86
N SER A 623 -9.84 31.69 -15.81
CA SER A 623 -9.73 33.14 -15.62
C SER A 623 -9.85 33.62 -14.16
N SER A 624 -8.75 34.19 -13.71
CA SER A 624 -8.55 35.04 -12.54
C SER A 624 -9.58 36.17 -12.41
N ALA A 625 -10.08 36.42 -11.19
CA ALA A 625 -10.51 37.74 -10.74
C ALA A 625 -10.61 37.83 -9.20
N ASP A 626 -9.96 38.87 -8.67
CA ASP A 626 -10.02 39.38 -7.31
C ASP A 626 -11.43 39.69 -6.80
N VAL A 627 -11.67 39.44 -5.50
CA VAL A 627 -12.55 40.28 -4.68
C VAL A 627 -11.96 40.45 -3.27
N VAL A 628 -11.55 41.67 -3.00
CA VAL A 628 -11.27 42.26 -1.68
C VAL A 628 -12.59 42.48 -0.93
N LEU A 629 -12.68 42.13 0.35
CA LEU A 629 -13.05 43.06 1.44
C LEU A 629 -12.99 42.43 2.85
N ALA A 630 -12.44 43.25 3.74
CA ALA A 630 -12.14 43.08 5.15
C ALA A 630 -13.30 42.71 6.11
N SER A 631 -12.92 42.13 7.25
CA SER A 631 -13.44 42.57 8.56
C SER A 631 -12.44 42.31 9.70
N LYS A 632 -12.20 43.38 10.49
CA LYS A 632 -11.34 43.50 11.67
C LYS A 632 -12.01 42.97 12.96
N GLY A 633 -11.16 42.60 13.92
CA GLY A 633 -11.43 42.53 15.38
C GLY A 633 -11.16 41.12 15.94
N SER A 634 -10.44 40.89 17.04
CA SER A 634 -9.91 41.77 18.08
C SER A 634 -8.76 41.09 18.82
N ASP A 635 -7.86 41.91 19.34
CA ASP A 635 -6.69 41.60 20.17
C ASP A 635 -6.97 40.73 21.40
N GLY A 636 -6.04 39.81 21.67
CA GLY A 636 -5.91 39.05 22.91
C GLY A 636 -4.46 38.61 23.12
N LYS A 637 -3.59 39.56 23.49
CA LYS A 637 -2.20 39.28 23.92
C LYS A 637 -2.22 38.48 25.23
N SER A 638 -1.58 37.32 25.24
CA SER A 638 -1.03 36.74 26.48
C SER A 638 0.45 36.47 26.28
N GLU A 639 1.25 37.20 27.07
CA GLU A 639 2.70 37.13 27.14
C GLU A 639 3.14 35.81 27.79
N SER A 640 4.11 35.10 27.19
CA SER A 640 4.95 34.15 27.90
C SER A 640 6.42 34.41 27.60
N ARG A 641 7.03 35.10 28.56
CA ARG A 641 8.46 35.28 28.86
C ARG A 641 9.44 34.40 28.08
N THR A 642 10.21 35.05 27.22
CA THR A 642 11.57 34.65 26.82
C THR A 642 12.55 34.99 27.94
N THR A 643 13.15 33.98 28.59
CA THR A 643 14.39 34.16 29.36
C THR A 643 15.58 33.79 28.47
N ASN A 644 16.15 34.80 27.80
CA ASN A 644 17.45 34.70 27.17
C ASN A 644 18.54 34.73 28.27
N GLY A 645 19.29 33.64 28.40
CA GLY A 645 20.53 33.53 29.15
C GLY A 645 21.63 32.89 28.28
N PRO A 646 22.92 33.21 28.49
CA PRO A 646 23.98 32.98 27.51
C PRO A 646 24.45 31.51 27.55
N CYS A 647 23.98 30.68 26.63
CA CYS A 647 24.36 29.26 26.52
C CYS A 647 24.89 28.89 25.11
N SER A 648 25.68 29.78 24.49
CA SER A 648 26.19 29.58 23.12
C SER A 648 27.68 29.21 23.07
N LEU A 649 28.52 29.74 23.96
CA LEU A 649 29.98 29.56 23.87
C LEU A 649 30.52 28.21 24.39
N TYR A 650 29.77 27.49 25.23
CA TYR A 650 30.21 26.19 25.79
C TYR A 650 29.88 25.00 24.87
N LEU A 651 28.82 25.11 24.05
CA LEU A 651 28.45 24.06 23.10
C LEU A 651 29.37 24.00 21.88
N GLU A 652 30.00 25.12 21.49
CA GLU A 652 30.86 25.20 20.30
C GLU A 652 32.06 24.23 20.34
N LYS A 653 32.55 23.88 21.54
CA LYS A 653 33.73 23.01 21.72
C LYS A 653 33.43 21.55 22.06
N SER A 654 32.16 21.20 22.29
CA SER A 654 31.77 19.83 22.61
C SER A 654 31.30 19.08 21.36
N ASN A 655 31.67 17.81 21.25
CA ASN A 655 31.11 16.87 20.27
C ASN A 655 29.74 16.32 20.71
N PHE A 656 29.33 16.59 21.96
CA PHE A 656 28.11 16.06 22.56
C PHE A 656 27.23 17.16 23.14
N VAL A 657 25.93 16.93 23.09
CA VAL A 657 24.88 17.78 23.65
C VAL A 657 24.00 16.93 24.56
N THR A 658 23.91 17.33 25.82
CA THR A 658 23.01 16.70 26.79
C THR A 658 21.56 16.91 26.35
N HIS A 659 20.83 15.81 26.23
CA HIS A 659 19.43 15.77 25.83
C HIS A 659 18.58 15.32 27.01
N ASP A 660 17.59 16.13 27.35
CA ASP A 660 16.59 15.81 28.37
C ASP A 660 15.28 15.41 27.70
N GLY A 661 14.76 14.23 28.06
CA GLY A 661 13.58 13.64 27.45
C GLY A 661 12.65 12.97 28.44
N HIS A 662 11.48 12.57 27.96
CA HIS A 662 10.50 11.78 28.70
C HIS A 662 10.11 10.53 27.91
N TRP A 663 10.06 9.38 28.58
CA TRP A 663 9.61 8.12 28.01
C TRP A 663 8.79 7.34 29.04
N VAL A 664 7.54 6.98 28.67
CA VAL A 664 6.60 6.28 29.56
C VAL A 664 6.45 7.02 30.90
N GLY A 665 6.39 8.35 30.86
CA GLY A 665 6.27 9.21 32.04
C GLY A 665 7.54 9.36 32.90
N ASN A 666 8.66 8.71 32.53
CA ASN A 666 9.94 8.85 33.21
C ASN A 666 10.84 9.85 32.49
N ALA A 667 11.37 10.83 33.21
CA ALA A 667 12.39 11.74 32.69
C ALA A 667 13.75 11.02 32.61
N PHE A 668 14.51 11.29 31.54
CA PHE A 668 15.87 10.81 31.38
C PHE A 668 16.75 11.92 30.80
N SER A 669 18.06 11.80 31.02
CA SER A 669 19.07 12.70 30.46
C SER A 669 20.26 11.89 29.99
N PHE A 670 20.72 12.10 28.77
CA PHE A 670 21.95 11.49 28.24
C PHE A 670 22.58 12.36 27.16
N ASP A 671 23.85 12.10 26.87
CA ASP A 671 24.60 12.84 25.86
C ASP A 671 24.35 12.29 24.45
N VAL A 672 23.98 13.19 23.54
CA VAL A 672 23.74 12.92 22.12
C VAL A 672 24.89 13.50 21.30
N TRP A 673 25.42 12.73 20.37
CA TRP A 673 26.50 13.18 19.51
C TRP A 673 25.99 14.24 18.52
N ALA A 674 26.64 15.40 18.53
CA ALA A 674 26.25 16.60 17.80
C ALA A 674 27.16 16.90 16.59
N GLY A 675 27.97 15.93 16.17
CA GLY A 675 28.88 16.10 15.03
C GLY A 675 30.28 16.52 15.45
N PRO A 676 31.28 16.32 14.57
CA PRO A 676 32.67 16.51 14.92
C PRO A 676 33.09 17.99 14.88
N THR A 677 33.98 18.41 15.77
CA THR A 677 34.48 19.80 15.86
C THR A 677 35.60 20.14 14.88
N ASN A 678 36.18 19.16 14.18
CA ASN A 678 37.29 19.38 13.26
C ASN A 678 36.81 19.90 11.89
N GLU A 679 37.55 20.85 11.32
CA GLU A 679 37.23 21.41 10.00
C GLU A 679 37.49 20.42 8.85
N ASP A 680 38.34 19.43 9.09
CA ASP A 680 38.70 18.35 8.14
C ASP A 680 37.66 17.23 8.03
N ALA A 681 36.56 17.28 8.82
CA ALA A 681 35.50 16.28 8.71
C ALA A 681 34.79 16.32 7.33
N PRO A 682 34.25 15.18 6.87
CA PRO A 682 33.40 15.13 5.68
C PRO A 682 32.29 16.19 5.71
N GLU A 683 32.00 16.78 4.56
CA GLU A 683 31.03 17.90 4.43
C GLU A 683 29.67 17.57 5.07
N ILE A 684 29.20 16.34 4.90
CA ILE A 684 27.94 15.83 5.45
C ILE A 684 27.91 15.92 6.98
N LEU A 685 29.00 15.53 7.67
CA LEU A 685 29.06 15.56 9.13
C LEU A 685 29.13 17.00 9.65
N ARG A 686 29.73 17.90 8.87
CA ARG A 686 29.74 19.34 9.16
C ARG A 686 28.36 19.96 8.98
N ASP A 687 27.64 19.59 7.93
CA ASP A 687 26.24 20.00 7.72
C ASP A 687 25.34 19.49 8.85
N TYR A 688 25.49 18.23 9.28
CA TYR A 688 24.81 17.68 10.46
C TYR A 688 25.09 18.50 11.72
N ARG A 689 26.37 18.77 12.03
CA ARG A 689 26.75 19.59 13.20
C ARG A 689 26.09 20.96 13.16
N ARG A 690 26.13 21.62 11.99
CA ARG A 690 25.52 22.95 11.79
C ARG A 690 24.00 22.92 12.04
N LEU A 691 23.32 21.84 11.65
CA LEU A 691 21.89 21.68 11.90
C LEU A 691 21.57 21.49 13.39
N VAL A 692 22.40 20.74 14.12
CA VAL A 692 22.20 20.46 15.55
C VAL A 692 22.57 21.66 16.44
N ILE A 693 23.71 22.31 16.15
CA ILE A 693 24.27 23.38 16.98
C ILE A 693 23.65 24.73 16.61
N ASP A 694 23.76 25.13 15.34
CA ASP A 694 23.40 26.49 14.91
C ASP A 694 21.89 26.64 14.66
N HIS A 695 21.26 25.60 14.09
CA HIS A 695 19.83 25.61 13.76
C HIS A 695 18.96 24.95 14.84
N GLY A 696 19.57 24.32 15.84
CA GLY A 696 18.86 23.76 16.99
C GLY A 696 17.95 22.57 16.67
N ILE A 697 18.17 21.85 15.57
CA ILE A 697 17.38 20.67 15.20
C ILE A 697 17.81 19.50 16.08
N ARG A 698 17.05 19.26 17.15
CA ARG A 698 17.38 18.30 18.20
C ARG A 698 16.25 17.29 18.46
N ASP A 699 15.46 17.05 17.43
CA ASP A 699 14.40 16.06 17.43
C ASP A 699 14.90 14.72 16.88
N GLY A 700 14.16 13.64 17.17
CA GLY A 700 14.47 12.33 16.62
C GLY A 700 15.66 11.66 17.27
N VAL A 701 15.85 11.80 18.58
CA VAL A 701 16.95 11.09 19.24
C VAL A 701 16.75 9.59 19.08
N GLY A 702 17.79 8.90 18.63
CA GLY A 702 17.84 7.45 18.50
C GLY A 702 19.28 6.95 18.47
N PRO A 703 19.51 5.65 18.66
CA PRO A 703 20.84 5.08 18.60
C PRO A 703 21.46 5.27 17.20
N ALA A 704 22.79 5.38 17.15
CA ALA A 704 23.51 5.39 15.90
C ALA A 704 23.33 4.06 15.16
N THR A 705 22.88 4.11 13.91
CA THR A 705 22.76 2.93 13.05
C THR A 705 24.13 2.51 12.50
N ARG A 706 24.27 1.26 12.04
CA ARG A 706 25.49 0.79 11.35
C ARG A 706 25.90 1.66 10.16
N ALA A 707 24.93 2.23 9.43
CA ALA A 707 25.21 3.15 8.33
C ALA A 707 25.78 4.48 8.84
N GLN A 708 25.22 5.01 9.93
CA GLN A 708 25.75 6.20 10.60
C GLN A 708 27.15 5.97 11.14
N ILE A 709 27.43 4.80 11.73
CA ILE A 709 28.75 4.46 12.24
C ILE A 709 29.78 4.42 11.10
N ARG A 710 29.44 3.76 9.98
CA ARG A 710 30.28 3.75 8.76
C ARG A 710 30.49 5.15 8.18
N ALA A 711 29.52 6.05 8.32
CA ALA A 711 29.62 7.44 7.92
C ALA A 711 30.49 8.31 8.87
N GLY A 712 30.98 7.75 9.99
CA GLY A 712 31.86 8.42 10.94
C GLY A 712 31.20 8.83 12.27
N VAL A 713 29.99 8.35 12.57
CA VAL A 713 29.38 8.50 13.90
C VAL A 713 30.05 7.53 14.89
N PRO A 714 30.41 7.95 16.11
CA PRO A 714 31.00 7.03 17.08
C PRO A 714 30.03 5.90 17.49
N GLN A 715 30.54 4.67 17.58
CA GLN A 715 29.76 3.50 18.02
C GLN A 715 29.21 3.69 19.44
N GLY A 716 28.02 3.15 19.70
CA GLY A 716 27.35 3.22 21.00
C GLY A 716 26.77 4.58 21.37
N THR A 717 26.82 5.57 20.46
CA THR A 717 26.25 6.91 20.71
C THR A 717 24.82 7.06 20.18
N HIS A 718 24.17 8.15 20.57
CA HIS A 718 22.87 8.57 20.05
C HIS A 718 23.04 9.74 19.09
N VAL A 719 22.13 9.84 18.12
CA VAL A 719 22.12 10.85 17.05
C VAL A 719 20.74 11.49 16.96
N TYR A 720 20.70 12.77 16.58
CA TYR A 720 19.46 13.44 16.19
C TYR A 720 19.07 13.01 14.77
N GLN A 721 18.23 11.98 14.65
CA GLN A 721 17.87 11.35 13.37
C GLN A 721 17.21 12.33 12.39
N LEU A 722 16.53 13.36 12.91
CA LEU A 722 15.93 14.37 12.05
C LEU A 722 16.97 15.33 11.46
N ALA A 723 17.94 15.77 12.26
CA ALA A 723 19.07 16.56 11.75
C ALA A 723 19.94 15.73 10.78
N TRP A 724 20.08 14.43 11.04
CA TRP A 724 20.76 13.51 10.12
C TRP A 724 20.04 13.44 8.78
N SER A 725 18.74 13.18 8.76
CA SER A 725 17.93 13.18 7.54
C SER A 725 17.98 14.53 6.82
N ALA A 726 17.96 15.63 7.57
CA ALA A 726 18.03 16.97 7.02
C ALA A 726 19.37 17.30 6.33
N ALA A 727 20.48 16.72 6.77
CA ALA A 727 21.83 16.95 6.21
C ALA A 727 22.05 16.32 4.83
N VAL A 728 21.09 15.51 4.34
CA VAL A 728 21.10 14.93 3.00
C VAL A 728 21.10 16.00 1.91
N MET A 729 20.33 17.07 2.13
CA MET A 729 20.31 18.20 1.20
C MET A 729 21.56 19.06 1.41
N PRO A 730 22.34 19.35 0.36
CA PRO A 730 23.48 20.25 0.48
C PRO A 730 23.03 21.66 0.88
N ALA A 731 23.85 22.30 1.70
CA ALA A 731 23.65 23.70 2.09
C ALA A 731 23.80 24.67 0.92
N ALA A 732 24.69 24.34 -0.02
CA ALA A 732 24.93 25.13 -1.21
C ALA A 732 23.74 25.00 -2.17
N ALA A 733 23.46 26.07 -2.92
CA ALA A 733 22.44 26.03 -3.96
C ALA A 733 22.79 24.95 -4.99
N LEU A 734 21.79 24.12 -5.35
CA LEU A 734 21.95 23.12 -6.41
C LEU A 734 22.25 23.85 -7.72
N GLY A 735 23.43 23.60 -8.29
CA GLY A 735 23.84 24.20 -9.55
C GLY A 735 22.90 23.80 -10.70
N MET A 736 22.68 24.71 -11.66
CA MET A 736 21.92 24.39 -12.87
C MET A 736 22.71 23.40 -13.75
N PRO A 737 22.13 22.24 -14.11
CA PRO A 737 22.80 21.29 -14.99
C PRO A 737 23.03 21.87 -16.39
N ARG A 738 24.05 21.36 -17.09
CA ARG A 738 24.35 21.75 -18.47
C ARG A 738 23.36 21.10 -19.42
N ARG A 739 23.06 21.76 -20.55
CA ARG A 739 22.15 21.21 -21.57
C ARG A 739 22.61 19.85 -22.11
N ASP A 740 23.90 19.67 -22.30
CA ASP A 740 24.47 18.42 -22.80
C ASP A 740 24.26 17.25 -21.82
N GLU A 741 24.30 17.52 -20.51
CA GLU A 741 24.05 16.52 -19.47
C GLU A 741 22.57 16.09 -19.46
N LEU A 742 21.65 17.04 -19.66
CA LEU A 742 20.22 16.76 -19.77
C LEU A 742 19.87 15.98 -21.04
N ALA A 743 20.57 16.26 -22.15
CA ALA A 743 20.41 15.54 -23.41
C ALA A 743 20.91 14.08 -23.33
N GLY A 744 21.85 13.79 -22.42
CA GLY A 744 22.38 12.44 -22.19
C GLY A 744 21.48 11.53 -21.35
N MET A 745 20.37 12.03 -20.80
CA MET A 745 19.48 11.23 -19.97
C MET A 745 18.67 10.21 -20.79
N HIS A 746 18.37 9.07 -20.20
CA HIS A 746 17.67 7.96 -20.84
C HIS A 746 16.26 7.78 -20.29
N ASP A 747 15.34 7.31 -21.13
CA ASP A 747 14.00 6.90 -20.71
C ASP A 747 14.07 5.60 -19.91
N VAL A 748 13.57 5.64 -18.68
CA VAL A 748 13.63 4.54 -17.72
C VAL A 748 12.73 3.38 -18.15
N LEU A 749 11.54 3.65 -18.69
CA LEU A 749 10.63 2.61 -19.13
C LEU A 749 11.18 1.86 -20.34
N ASP A 750 11.79 2.56 -21.30
CA ASP A 750 12.40 1.92 -22.47
C ASP A 750 13.58 1.03 -22.08
N ALA A 751 14.42 1.47 -21.14
CA ALA A 751 15.49 0.65 -20.60
C ALA A 751 14.97 -0.62 -19.91
N LEU A 752 13.93 -0.50 -19.08
CA LEU A 752 13.30 -1.65 -18.41
C LEU A 752 12.62 -2.60 -19.41
N LYS A 753 11.94 -2.09 -20.44
CA LYS A 753 11.37 -2.89 -21.53
C LYS A 753 12.46 -3.67 -22.27
N ALA A 754 13.57 -3.01 -22.61
CA ALA A 754 14.69 -3.65 -23.29
C ALA A 754 15.29 -4.79 -22.45
N TYR A 755 15.54 -4.54 -21.16
CA TYR A 755 16.01 -5.58 -20.23
C TYR A 755 15.02 -6.75 -20.10
N ARG A 756 13.72 -6.47 -19.99
CA ARG A 756 12.66 -7.48 -19.87
C ARG A 756 12.58 -8.36 -21.12
N LEU A 757 12.69 -7.78 -22.31
CA LEU A 757 12.71 -8.51 -23.58
C LEU A 757 13.94 -9.42 -23.69
N GLN A 758 15.12 -8.90 -23.34
CA GLN A 758 16.38 -9.64 -23.41
C GLN A 758 16.41 -10.83 -22.44
N SER A 759 16.04 -10.60 -21.17
CA SER A 759 15.97 -11.66 -20.15
C SER A 759 14.94 -12.73 -20.51
N ARG A 760 13.78 -12.34 -21.03
CA ARG A 760 12.75 -13.27 -21.52
C ARG A 760 13.26 -14.14 -22.67
N ALA A 761 13.93 -13.56 -23.66
CA ALA A 761 14.47 -14.31 -24.78
C ALA A 761 15.47 -15.38 -24.32
N LYS A 762 16.35 -15.06 -23.36
CA LYS A 762 17.26 -16.03 -22.74
C LYS A 762 16.51 -17.14 -22.01
N TYR A 763 15.49 -16.81 -21.23
CA TYR A 763 14.65 -17.80 -20.54
C TYR A 763 13.96 -18.74 -21.52
N GLU A 764 13.38 -18.22 -22.60
CA GLU A 764 12.72 -19.02 -23.63
C GLU A 764 13.70 -19.95 -24.36
N GLN A 765 14.93 -19.50 -24.64
CA GLN A 765 15.99 -20.34 -25.21
C GLN A 765 16.34 -21.51 -24.29
N ILE A 766 16.60 -21.24 -23.00
CA ILE A 766 16.91 -22.28 -22.01
C ILE A 766 15.73 -23.25 -21.85
N ARG A 767 14.50 -22.74 -21.84
CA ARG A 767 13.28 -23.54 -21.77
C ARG A 767 13.12 -24.48 -22.96
N GLN A 768 13.45 -24.02 -24.17
CA GLN A 768 13.42 -24.87 -25.37
C GLN A 768 14.50 -25.96 -25.33
N LEU A 769 15.71 -25.63 -24.88
CA LEU A 769 16.80 -26.58 -24.71
C LEU A 769 16.46 -27.66 -23.66
N SER A 770 15.94 -27.26 -22.49
CA SER A 770 15.50 -28.17 -21.43
C SER A 770 14.43 -29.15 -21.92
N LYS A 771 13.44 -28.66 -22.67
CA LYS A 771 12.40 -29.50 -23.28
C LYS A 771 12.97 -30.48 -24.30
N ALA A 772 13.94 -30.06 -25.11
CA ALA A 772 14.59 -30.93 -26.08
C ALA A 772 15.43 -32.04 -25.41
N GLN A 773 15.96 -31.77 -24.22
CA GLN A 773 16.74 -32.72 -23.41
C GLN A 773 15.89 -33.62 -22.49
N GLY A 774 14.56 -33.45 -22.49
CA GLY A 774 13.66 -34.23 -21.63
C GLY A 774 13.69 -33.85 -20.15
N ALA A 775 14.36 -32.74 -19.80
CA ALA A 775 14.36 -32.18 -18.45
C ALA A 775 13.07 -31.37 -18.23
N GLY A 776 12.35 -31.66 -17.15
CA GLY A 776 11.01 -31.14 -16.88
C GLY A 776 10.96 -29.63 -16.62
N ASP A 777 11.67 -29.17 -15.59
CA ASP A 777 11.60 -27.78 -15.10
C ASP A 777 12.87 -26.99 -15.38
N VAL A 778 12.69 -25.77 -15.88
CA VAL A 778 13.77 -24.80 -16.08
C VAL A 778 14.22 -24.25 -14.73
N LEU A 779 15.54 -24.25 -14.50
CA LEU A 779 16.16 -23.54 -13.37
C LEU A 779 15.91 -22.03 -13.53
N LEU A 780 15.30 -21.42 -12.52
CA LEU A 780 15.03 -19.99 -12.50
C LEU A 780 16.29 -19.20 -12.08
N GLY A 781 16.29 -17.87 -12.28
CA GLY A 781 17.43 -17.01 -11.93
C GLY A 781 18.57 -17.00 -12.97
N GLU A 782 19.82 -17.06 -12.49
CA GLU A 782 21.00 -17.12 -13.37
C GLU A 782 20.94 -18.36 -14.29
N PRO A 783 21.27 -18.27 -15.60
CA PRO A 783 21.90 -17.14 -16.31
C PRO A 783 20.94 -16.18 -17.04
N HIS A 784 19.63 -16.40 -16.97
CA HIS A 784 18.66 -15.60 -17.73
C HIS A 784 18.14 -14.38 -16.97
N PHE A 785 18.12 -14.42 -15.64
CA PHE A 785 17.59 -13.37 -14.74
C PHE A 785 16.18 -12.88 -15.11
N PHE A 786 15.36 -13.80 -15.63
CA PHE A 786 13.96 -13.53 -15.96
C PHE A 786 13.11 -13.94 -14.78
N TRP A 787 12.58 -12.96 -14.05
CA TRP A 787 11.61 -13.17 -12.99
C TRP A 787 10.23 -13.50 -13.58
N THR A 788 9.60 -14.61 -13.18
CA THR A 788 8.34 -15.07 -13.80
C THR A 788 7.08 -14.43 -13.23
N GLY A 789 7.20 -13.63 -12.17
CA GLY A 789 6.09 -12.90 -11.58
C GLY A 789 5.44 -11.86 -12.50
N VAL A 790 4.32 -11.32 -12.03
CA VAL A 790 3.53 -10.31 -12.73
C VAL A 790 4.22 -8.96 -12.58
N LEU A 791 4.65 -8.39 -13.70
CA LEU A 791 5.18 -7.03 -13.79
C LEU A 791 4.13 -6.14 -14.46
N GLU A 792 3.60 -5.16 -13.74
CA GLU A 792 2.66 -4.17 -14.26
C GLU A 792 3.32 -2.80 -14.38
N VAL A 793 2.92 -2.02 -15.38
CA VAL A 793 3.38 -0.66 -15.57
C VAL A 793 2.19 0.27 -15.74
N SER A 794 2.20 1.36 -15.00
CA SER A 794 1.29 2.50 -15.10
C SER A 794 2.12 3.73 -15.46
N THR A 795 1.66 4.53 -16.42
CA THR A 795 2.28 5.80 -16.82
C THR A 795 1.33 6.94 -16.59
#